data_AF-A0A4P2Q376-F1
#
_entry.id   AF-A0A4P2Q376-F1
#
_cell.length_a   1.000
_cell.length_b   1.000
_cell.length_c   1.000
_cell.angle_alpha   90.00
_cell.angle_beta   90.00
_cell.angle_gamma   90.00
#
_symmetry.space_group_name_H-M   'P 1'
#
loop_
_entity.id
_entity.type
_entity.pdbx_description
1 polymer ?
#
loop_
_entity_poly.entity_id
_entity_poly.type
_entity_poly.pdbx_seq_one_letter_code
_entity_poly.pdbx_strand_id
1 'polypeptide(L)'
;MNRRLLAHAALLAALLCPATSGAEPERVLLVVDQDDDDADGVPDGEQPRVPPSPELFALRRHAAPRGALRGPVSLPAGVRLLVDGSPLAPGGAIPASARRVEIQATRAGRGEITLAGEALRISAFEVRALDGAGRRIDMARSHASLQRTPPDRLGDDPFGNLDDPDAIRLLVIGAPEDIPTTLDLHAMAPSGEVIDRLPGVPLGHVPCPGDVAPGLACGSTRPIRAVADDIDRSHPMIADRSVKGEVGGALVVALPGGPKLQMIRVAGPRTSPLGPLGRTRARLRILMVRPRAGGPPPMGGDDAGAIAIARAEVERANALWGACGVSFGPPEELDITFVDPPRPHLLAIGCDHGLPASGGAIRVRVDGREVTAAIAPRMRPAAAARAVAAAIGAAGFSVRLSDNPVIGAGAHGTTDVLVRRPGGALATIEPPASGALSTDATLTACIGAVDLDDGLQHFSDTDAIAGTVEERALLKAFDDGDPATVDVVMVPSFAGGGRIGESFIFADGGAIRNAIIEDRAGLRADRASFALSHELGHVLLDEPGHPDDFGIDTPTRLMDADAANASAYGPRRLTVEECARAIRQSGAAARDAGAPLGPGARGPAPAGQGEGRAPGFRPSGPVPLLAPWPLVPLGRER
;
A
#
# COMPACT_ATOMS: atom_id res chain seq x y z
N MET A 1 -40.79 -49.38 -37.26
CA MET A 1 -40.57 -50.84 -37.19
C MET A 1 -39.67 -51.07 -35.97
N ASN A 2 -40.00 -51.69 -34.84
CA ASN A 2 -41.09 -52.53 -34.31
C ASN A 2 -41.26 -52.13 -32.82
N ARG A 3 -42.44 -51.83 -32.25
CA ARG A 3 -43.52 -52.73 -31.76
C ARG A 3 -42.98 -53.91 -30.93
N ARG A 4 -43.48 -54.29 -29.74
CA ARG A 4 -44.54 -53.85 -28.80
C ARG A 4 -44.63 -54.94 -27.69
N LEU A 5 -45.11 -54.57 -26.48
CA LEU A 5 -45.92 -55.33 -25.50
C LEU A 5 -45.31 -56.60 -24.83
N LEU A 6 -45.50 -56.93 -23.54
CA LEU A 6 -46.71 -57.03 -22.69
C LEU A 6 -46.32 -56.79 -21.19
N ALA A 7 -47.00 -55.95 -20.40
CA ALA A 7 -48.28 -56.15 -19.65
C ALA A 7 -48.18 -57.14 -18.46
N HIS A 8 -48.14 -56.64 -17.20
CA HIS A 8 -49.25 -56.52 -16.23
C HIS A 8 -49.30 -57.66 -15.19
N ALA A 9 -49.13 -57.32 -13.90
CA ALA A 9 -49.98 -57.78 -12.79
C ALA A 9 -49.63 -57.01 -11.50
N ALA A 10 -50.66 -56.71 -10.71
CA ALA A 10 -50.66 -55.85 -9.55
C ALA A 10 -50.91 -56.63 -8.25
N LEU A 11 -50.76 -55.89 -7.14
CA LEU A 11 -51.51 -55.96 -5.88
C LEU A 11 -50.93 -56.71 -4.65
N LEU A 12 -51.08 -55.99 -3.52
CA LEU A 12 -50.99 -56.35 -2.09
C LEU A 12 -49.59 -56.61 -1.49
N ALA A 13 -49.32 -56.31 -0.21
CA ALA A 13 -49.77 -55.34 0.78
C ALA A 13 -48.99 -55.71 2.06
N ALA A 14 -48.37 -54.71 2.69
CA ALA A 14 -48.14 -54.58 4.13
C ALA A 14 -47.73 -55.84 4.95
N LEU A 15 -46.43 -55.95 5.22
CA LEU A 15 -45.88 -56.32 6.54
C LEU A 15 -44.68 -55.38 6.78
N LEU A 16 -44.89 -54.22 7.41
CA LEU A 16 -44.62 -53.98 8.83
C LEU A 16 -43.23 -54.48 9.30
N CYS A 17 -42.21 -53.66 9.04
CA CYS A 17 -41.26 -53.10 10.03
C CYS A 17 -40.04 -52.54 9.28
N PRO A 18 -39.87 -51.21 9.13
CA PRO A 18 -38.51 -50.72 9.17
C PRO A 18 -38.08 -50.84 10.63
N ALA A 19 -37.09 -51.70 10.89
CA ALA A 19 -36.25 -51.50 12.05
C ALA A 19 -35.87 -50.02 12.05
N THR A 20 -36.22 -49.31 13.13
CA THR A 20 -35.65 -48.00 13.43
C THR A 20 -34.15 -48.21 13.47
N SER A 21 -33.48 -47.94 12.35
CA SER A 21 -32.07 -47.60 12.34
C SER A 21 -31.95 -46.48 13.36
N GLY A 22 -31.27 -46.73 14.47
CA GLY A 22 -30.81 -45.68 15.34
C GLY A 22 -29.96 -44.76 14.49
N ALA A 23 -30.58 -43.71 13.96
CA ALA A 23 -29.83 -42.59 13.42
C ALA A 23 -28.99 -42.12 14.60
N GLU A 24 -27.66 -42.22 14.48
CA GLU A 24 -26.80 -41.61 15.47
C GLU A 24 -27.23 -40.15 15.63
N PRO A 25 -27.37 -39.65 16.87
CA PRO A 25 -27.78 -38.28 17.09
C PRO A 25 -26.87 -37.35 16.29
N GLU A 26 -27.49 -36.50 15.46
CA GLU A 26 -26.82 -35.56 14.56
C GLU A 26 -25.79 -34.75 15.34
N ARG A 27 -24.51 -34.91 14.98
CA ARG A 27 -23.39 -34.24 15.63
C ARG A 27 -23.13 -32.92 14.92
N VAL A 28 -23.19 -31.83 15.68
CA VAL A 28 -22.87 -30.49 15.17
C VAL A 28 -21.38 -30.25 15.30
N LEU A 29 -20.75 -29.90 14.18
CA LEU A 29 -19.36 -29.50 14.10
C LEU A 29 -19.27 -27.97 14.18
N LEU A 30 -18.47 -27.47 15.10
CA LEU A 30 -18.23 -26.05 15.32
C LEU A 30 -16.75 -25.74 15.12
N VAL A 31 -16.45 -24.49 14.79
CA VAL A 31 -15.09 -23.96 14.82
C VAL A 31 -14.97 -22.96 15.97
N VAL A 32 -13.80 -22.95 16.62
CA VAL A 32 -13.52 -21.97 17.67
C VAL A 32 -13.34 -20.59 17.06
N ASP A 33 -14.15 -19.66 17.52
CA ASP A 33 -14.25 -18.29 17.01
C ASP A 33 -13.13 -17.41 17.60
N GLN A 34 -12.05 -17.17 16.84
CA GLN A 34 -10.83 -16.48 17.30
C GLN A 34 -10.38 -15.32 16.39
N ASP A 35 -11.11 -15.06 15.32
CA ASP A 35 -10.85 -13.99 14.37
C ASP A 35 -11.65 -12.73 14.70
N ASP A 36 -11.53 -11.73 13.83
CA ASP A 36 -12.07 -10.38 14.01
C ASP A 36 -12.73 -9.93 12.70
N ASP A 37 -14.00 -10.33 12.55
CA ASP A 37 -14.79 -10.09 11.34
C ASP A 37 -15.18 -8.61 11.20
N ASP A 38 -15.47 -7.96 12.32
CA ASP A 38 -15.86 -6.55 12.37
C ASP A 38 -14.69 -5.57 12.55
N ALA A 39 -13.49 -6.10 12.68
CA ALA A 39 -12.22 -5.39 12.62
C ALA A 39 -11.99 -4.43 13.80
N ASP A 40 -12.49 -4.81 14.99
CA ASP A 40 -12.40 -4.04 16.24
C ASP A 40 -11.18 -4.41 17.11
N GLY A 41 -10.39 -5.41 16.69
CA GLY A 41 -9.20 -5.92 17.36
C GLY A 41 -9.49 -6.85 18.53
N VAL A 42 -10.74 -7.28 18.72
CA VAL A 42 -11.17 -8.21 19.76
C VAL A 42 -11.65 -9.50 19.08
N PRO A 43 -11.10 -10.67 19.46
CA PRO A 43 -11.61 -11.93 18.95
C PRO A 43 -13.12 -12.04 19.16
N ASP A 44 -13.88 -12.44 18.13
CA ASP A 44 -15.35 -12.58 18.18
C ASP A 44 -15.80 -13.49 19.33
N GLY A 45 -15.01 -14.53 19.65
CA GLY A 45 -15.20 -15.40 20.82
C GLY A 45 -15.01 -14.73 22.19
N GLU A 46 -14.46 -13.52 22.25
CA GLU A 46 -14.28 -12.71 23.46
C GLU A 46 -15.26 -11.53 23.53
N GLN A 47 -15.93 -11.20 22.44
CA GLN A 47 -16.82 -10.04 22.37
C GLN A 47 -18.07 -10.20 23.26
N PRO A 48 -18.55 -9.10 23.88
CA PRO A 48 -19.80 -9.10 24.62
C PRO A 48 -21.03 -9.16 23.71
N ARG A 49 -20.87 -8.80 22.43
CA ARG A 49 -21.91 -8.85 21.42
C ARG A 49 -21.30 -9.22 20.08
N VAL A 50 -21.53 -10.46 19.66
CA VAL A 50 -20.96 -11.05 18.45
C VAL A 50 -21.83 -10.68 17.23
N PRO A 51 -21.23 -10.21 16.13
CA PRO A 51 -21.94 -10.00 14.87
C PRO A 51 -22.46 -11.34 14.30
N PRO A 52 -23.39 -11.33 13.32
CA PRO A 52 -23.68 -12.52 12.54
C PRO A 52 -22.45 -12.92 11.71
N SER A 53 -22.00 -14.17 11.85
CA SER A 53 -20.95 -14.76 11.03
C SER A 53 -21.30 -16.20 10.60
N PRO A 54 -20.71 -16.72 9.51
CA PRO A 54 -20.90 -18.10 9.06
C PRO A 54 -20.39 -19.17 10.04
N GLU A 55 -19.49 -18.80 10.95
CA GLU A 55 -18.91 -19.66 11.99
C GLU A 55 -19.98 -20.12 13.01
N LEU A 56 -21.01 -19.28 13.19
CA LEU A 56 -22.02 -19.46 14.21
C LEU A 56 -23.06 -20.49 13.77
N PHE A 57 -23.29 -21.50 14.60
CA PHE A 57 -24.33 -22.49 14.33
C PHE A 57 -25.70 -21.94 14.76
N ALA A 58 -26.49 -21.52 13.78
CA ALA A 58 -27.87 -21.10 14.02
C ALA A 58 -28.73 -22.30 14.42
N LEU A 59 -29.27 -22.26 15.64
CA LEU A 59 -30.33 -23.16 16.07
C LEU A 59 -31.58 -22.78 15.29
N ARG A 60 -31.83 -23.47 14.17
CA ARG A 60 -33.12 -23.36 13.48
C ARG A 60 -34.20 -23.62 14.52
N ARG A 61 -35.29 -22.83 14.48
CA ARG A 61 -36.55 -23.21 15.14
C ARG A 61 -37.01 -24.53 14.50
N HIS A 62 -36.43 -25.66 14.89
CA HIS A 62 -36.90 -26.98 14.53
C HIS A 62 -38.29 -27.12 15.13
N ALA A 63 -39.31 -26.72 14.37
CA ALA A 63 -40.73 -26.95 14.62
C ALA A 63 -41.24 -26.67 16.06
N ALA A 64 -40.54 -25.87 16.86
CA ALA A 64 -40.91 -25.66 18.24
C ALA A 64 -41.99 -24.56 18.28
N PRO A 65 -43.23 -24.84 18.73
CA PRO A 65 -44.28 -23.84 18.81
C PRO A 65 -43.82 -22.67 19.68
N ARG A 66 -44.29 -21.45 19.37
CA ARG A 66 -44.02 -20.23 20.14
C ARG A 66 -44.13 -20.53 21.65
N GLY A 67 -43.00 -20.68 22.34
CA GLY A 67 -42.93 -21.03 23.77
C GLY A 67 -42.11 -22.27 24.17
N ALA A 68 -41.58 -23.07 23.22
CA ALA A 68 -40.99 -24.38 23.52
C ALA A 68 -39.51 -24.41 23.98
N LEU A 69 -38.73 -23.32 23.83
CA LEU A 69 -37.35 -23.25 24.35
C LEU A 69 -37.27 -22.70 25.79
N ARG A 70 -38.22 -23.07 26.66
CA ARG A 70 -38.33 -22.58 28.04
C ARG A 70 -37.66 -23.49 29.09
N GLY A 71 -36.86 -24.46 28.66
CA GLY A 71 -36.13 -25.36 29.56
C GLY A 71 -34.77 -24.81 30.00
N PRO A 72 -34.20 -25.34 31.10
CA PRO A 72 -32.84 -25.01 31.50
C PRO A 72 -31.85 -25.39 30.38
N VAL A 73 -30.95 -24.46 30.07
CA VAL A 73 -29.85 -24.68 29.12
C VAL A 73 -28.63 -25.15 29.88
N SER A 74 -28.11 -26.32 29.52
CA SER A 74 -26.83 -26.83 30.01
C SER A 74 -25.80 -26.76 28.88
N LEU A 75 -24.68 -26.06 29.11
CA LEU A 75 -23.60 -25.87 28.15
C LEU A 75 -22.31 -26.49 28.68
N PRO A 76 -21.53 -27.20 27.85
CA PRO A 76 -20.19 -27.63 28.22
C PRO A 76 -19.24 -26.44 28.32
N ALA A 77 -18.13 -26.63 29.04
CA ALA A 77 -17.07 -25.63 29.10
C ALA A 77 -16.51 -25.37 27.69
N GLY A 78 -16.32 -24.09 27.35
CA GLY A 78 -15.78 -23.70 26.04
C GLY A 78 -16.83 -23.54 24.94
N VAL A 79 -18.12 -23.55 25.26
CA VAL A 79 -19.21 -23.20 24.33
C VAL A 79 -20.16 -22.19 24.95
N ARG A 80 -20.67 -21.27 24.13
CA ARG A 80 -21.62 -20.23 24.52
C ARG A 80 -22.87 -20.33 23.66
N LEU A 81 -24.00 -19.99 24.27
CA LEU A 81 -25.26 -19.77 23.57
C LEU A 81 -25.45 -18.27 23.41
N LEU A 82 -25.59 -17.80 22.17
CA LEU A 82 -25.82 -16.40 21.82
C LEU A 82 -27.30 -16.16 21.56
N VAL A 83 -27.84 -15.09 22.14
CA VAL A 83 -29.21 -14.59 21.90
C VAL A 83 -29.10 -13.19 21.32
N ASP A 84 -29.52 -13.01 20.08
CA ASP A 84 -29.40 -11.75 19.34
C ASP A 84 -27.96 -11.18 19.33
N GLY A 85 -26.97 -12.08 19.35
CA GLY A 85 -25.53 -11.79 19.40
C GLY A 85 -24.94 -11.69 20.82
N SER A 86 -25.75 -11.65 21.87
CA SER A 86 -25.24 -11.54 23.25
C SER A 86 -25.16 -12.89 23.95
N PRO A 87 -24.06 -13.21 24.67
CA PRO A 87 -23.95 -14.46 25.44
C PRO A 87 -25.04 -14.57 26.51
N LEU A 88 -25.74 -15.71 26.53
CA LEU A 88 -26.69 -16.05 27.59
C LEU A 88 -25.92 -16.56 28.81
N ALA A 89 -26.23 -16.02 29.99
CA ALA A 89 -25.65 -16.51 31.24
C ALA A 89 -26.02 -17.99 31.48
N PRO A 90 -25.14 -18.81 32.10
CA PRO A 90 -25.45 -20.19 32.44
C PRO A 90 -26.77 -20.30 33.23
N GLY A 91 -27.67 -21.20 32.80
CA GLY A 91 -28.99 -21.38 33.40
C GLY A 91 -30.04 -20.29 33.04
N GLY A 92 -29.66 -19.29 32.24
CA GLY A 92 -30.58 -18.28 31.72
C GLY A 92 -31.63 -18.87 30.78
N ALA A 93 -32.79 -18.19 30.67
CA ALA A 93 -33.85 -18.57 29.75
C ALA A 93 -33.77 -17.77 28.44
N ILE A 94 -34.05 -18.42 27.31
CA ILE A 94 -34.10 -17.76 26.00
C ILE A 94 -35.36 -16.88 25.94
N PRO A 95 -35.23 -15.55 25.69
CA PRO A 95 -36.37 -14.65 25.57
C PRO A 95 -37.30 -15.06 24.42
N ALA A 96 -38.62 -14.96 24.64
CA ALA A 96 -39.60 -15.25 23.59
C ALA A 96 -39.51 -14.31 22.38
N SER A 97 -38.91 -13.12 22.56
CA SER A 97 -38.66 -12.12 21.52
C SER A 97 -37.36 -12.33 20.75
N ALA A 98 -36.54 -13.33 21.10
CA ALA A 98 -35.26 -13.59 20.46
C ALA A 98 -35.45 -13.79 18.95
N ARG A 99 -34.67 -13.05 18.16
CA ARG A 99 -34.67 -13.14 16.69
C ARG A 99 -33.63 -14.15 16.21
N ARG A 100 -32.51 -14.26 16.92
CA ARG A 100 -31.39 -15.17 16.65
C ARG A 100 -31.03 -15.95 17.91
N VAL A 101 -30.82 -17.25 17.74
CA VAL A 101 -30.25 -18.13 18.76
C VAL A 101 -29.18 -18.97 18.08
N GLU A 102 -27.93 -18.79 18.50
CA GLU A 102 -26.77 -19.36 17.83
C GLU A 102 -25.82 -19.98 18.86
N ILE A 103 -25.05 -20.97 18.45
CA ILE A 103 -24.02 -21.61 19.26
C ILE A 103 -22.65 -21.16 18.75
N GLN A 104 -21.80 -20.74 19.68
CA GLN A 104 -20.42 -20.33 19.42
C GLN A 104 -19.48 -21.22 20.23
N ALA A 105 -18.47 -21.79 19.59
CA ALA A 105 -17.38 -22.46 20.29
C ALA A 105 -16.27 -21.46 20.63
N THR A 106 -15.75 -21.55 21.86
CA THR A 106 -14.64 -20.74 22.35
C THR A 106 -13.42 -21.58 22.77
N ARG A 107 -13.52 -22.92 22.69
CA ARG A 107 -12.40 -23.88 22.83
C ARG A 107 -12.69 -25.15 22.05
N ALA A 108 -11.63 -25.83 21.60
CA ALA A 108 -11.75 -27.16 21.00
C ALA A 108 -12.15 -28.22 22.04
N GLY A 109 -12.91 -29.22 21.60
CA GLY A 109 -13.34 -30.33 22.44
C GLY A 109 -14.72 -30.87 22.09
N ARG A 110 -15.16 -31.87 22.85
CA ARG A 110 -16.48 -32.47 22.73
C ARG A 110 -17.35 -32.13 23.91
N GLY A 111 -18.64 -32.04 23.66
CA GLY A 111 -19.63 -31.87 24.71
C GLY A 111 -21.02 -32.19 24.25
N GLU A 112 -21.95 -32.10 25.19
CA GLU A 112 -23.36 -32.23 24.93
C GLU A 112 -24.05 -30.97 25.46
N ILE A 113 -24.90 -30.38 24.63
CA ILE A 113 -25.75 -29.25 25.00
C ILE A 113 -27.15 -29.80 25.22
N THR A 114 -27.76 -29.48 26.35
CA THR A 114 -29.17 -29.79 26.56
C THR A 114 -29.99 -28.52 26.34
N LEU A 115 -30.86 -28.52 25.33
CA LEU A 115 -31.77 -27.43 24.98
C LEU A 115 -33.21 -27.92 25.12
N ALA A 116 -33.96 -27.37 26.07
CA ALA A 116 -35.36 -27.75 26.29
C ALA A 116 -35.61 -29.26 26.47
N GLY A 117 -34.64 -29.99 27.00
CA GLY A 117 -34.70 -31.44 27.20
C GLY A 117 -34.17 -32.29 26.04
N GLU A 118 -33.80 -31.67 24.91
CA GLU A 118 -33.13 -32.35 23.80
C GLU A 118 -31.62 -32.21 23.92
N ALA A 119 -30.91 -33.33 23.77
CA ALA A 119 -29.46 -33.39 23.78
C ALA A 119 -28.89 -33.24 22.38
N LEU A 120 -28.04 -32.22 22.19
CA LEU A 120 -27.29 -31.99 20.97
C LEU A 120 -25.82 -32.30 21.23
N ARG A 121 -25.26 -33.25 20.48
CA ARG A 121 -23.83 -33.55 20.55
C ARG A 121 -23.06 -32.54 19.73
N ILE A 122 -22.06 -31.92 20.35
CA ILE A 122 -21.20 -30.94 19.71
C ILE A 122 -19.75 -31.43 19.70
N SER A 123 -19.07 -31.14 18.60
CA SER A 123 -17.61 -31.21 18.53
C SER A 123 -17.09 -29.89 17.98
N ALA A 124 -16.11 -29.31 18.65
CA ALA A 124 -15.46 -28.08 18.24
C ALA A 124 -13.99 -28.36 17.95
N PHE A 125 -13.49 -27.81 16.85
CA PHE A 125 -12.06 -27.76 16.55
C PHE A 125 -11.58 -26.32 16.44
N GLU A 126 -10.32 -26.08 16.80
CA GLU A 126 -9.65 -24.79 16.74
C GLU A 126 -8.76 -24.76 15.50
N VAL A 127 -8.78 -23.66 14.76
CA VAL A 127 -7.74 -23.33 13.78
C VAL A 127 -6.85 -22.27 14.42
N ARG A 128 -5.55 -22.55 14.52
CA ARG A 128 -4.56 -21.67 15.14
C ARG A 128 -3.49 -21.31 14.11
N ALA A 129 -3.21 -20.02 13.97
CA ALA A 129 -2.09 -19.54 13.16
C ALA A 129 -0.77 -19.57 13.96
N LEU A 130 0.28 -20.09 13.34
CA LEU A 130 1.65 -20.09 13.86
C LEU A 130 2.58 -19.42 12.84
N ASP A 131 3.61 -18.71 13.29
CA ASP A 131 4.67 -18.22 12.41
C ASP A 131 5.67 -19.34 12.02
N GLY A 132 6.65 -19.01 11.16
CA GLY A 132 7.72 -19.93 10.78
C GLY A 132 8.46 -20.50 11.99
N ALA A 133 8.68 -19.71 13.03
CA ALA A 133 9.33 -20.16 14.28
C ALA A 133 8.40 -20.97 15.21
N GLY A 134 7.13 -21.16 14.86
CA GLY A 134 6.15 -21.91 15.66
C GLY A 134 5.52 -21.13 16.79
N ARG A 135 5.67 -19.80 16.81
CA ARG A 135 5.01 -18.93 17.78
C ARG A 135 3.57 -18.67 17.33
N ARG A 136 2.64 -18.67 18.29
CA ARG A 136 1.22 -18.37 18.03
C ARG A 136 1.06 -16.95 17.50
N ILE A 137 0.25 -16.82 16.45
CA ILE A 137 -0.23 -15.55 15.92
C ILE A 137 -1.68 -15.39 16.41
N ASP A 138 -1.97 -14.26 17.06
CA ASP A 138 -3.34 -13.88 17.40
C ASP A 138 -4.01 -13.32 16.13
N MET A 139 -5.03 -14.01 15.61
CA MET A 139 -5.63 -13.68 14.31
C MET A 139 -6.51 -12.43 14.34
N ALA A 140 -6.97 -12.01 15.52
CA ALA A 140 -7.69 -10.75 15.73
C ALA A 140 -6.75 -9.57 15.97
N ARG A 141 -5.66 -9.78 16.71
CA ARG A 141 -4.75 -8.70 17.16
C ARG A 141 -3.47 -8.55 16.34
N SER A 142 -3.22 -9.49 15.43
CA SER A 142 -2.05 -9.52 14.55
C SER A 142 -2.48 -9.82 13.11
N HIS A 143 -1.53 -10.19 12.26
CA HIS A 143 -1.73 -10.26 10.82
C HIS A 143 -0.73 -11.19 10.12
N ALA A 144 -1.08 -11.60 8.91
CA ALA A 144 -0.17 -12.16 7.93
C ALA A 144 0.72 -11.05 7.34
N SER A 145 2.04 -11.24 7.36
CA SER A 145 2.96 -10.42 6.56
C SER A 145 2.93 -10.92 5.11
N LEU A 146 3.08 -10.02 4.14
CA LEU A 146 3.47 -10.41 2.79
C LEU A 146 4.93 -10.90 2.76
N GLN A 147 5.19 -11.86 1.87
CA GLN A 147 6.48 -12.53 1.78
C GLN A 147 7.56 -11.61 1.25
N ARG A 148 8.73 -11.61 1.91
CA ARG A 148 9.90 -10.82 1.50
C ARG A 148 11.12 -11.66 1.16
N THR A 149 11.18 -12.89 1.65
CA THR A 149 12.30 -13.77 1.35
C THR A 149 12.05 -14.60 0.10
N PRO A 150 13.10 -14.98 -0.65
CA PRO A 150 12.97 -15.91 -1.76
C PRO A 150 12.31 -17.25 -1.35
N PRO A 151 11.72 -18.00 -2.30
CA PRO A 151 11.19 -19.34 -2.04
C PRO A 151 12.26 -20.34 -1.60
N ASP A 152 12.09 -20.92 -0.42
CA ASP A 152 12.99 -21.95 0.12
C ASP A 152 12.44 -23.38 -0.04
N ARG A 153 13.34 -24.36 -0.09
CA ARG A 153 12.95 -25.78 -0.02
C ARG A 153 12.61 -26.13 1.41
N LEU A 154 11.56 -26.92 1.60
CA LEU A 154 11.29 -27.50 2.91
C LEU A 154 12.37 -28.55 3.24
N GLY A 155 12.75 -28.62 4.51
CA GLY A 155 13.67 -29.64 5.02
C GLY A 155 13.00 -31.02 5.16
N ASP A 156 13.66 -31.92 5.90
CA ASP A 156 13.20 -33.30 6.11
C ASP A 156 11.84 -33.39 6.82
N ASP A 157 11.56 -32.43 7.72
CA ASP A 157 10.23 -32.23 8.30
C ASP A 157 9.50 -31.08 7.58
N PRO A 158 8.57 -31.37 6.65
CA PRO A 158 7.86 -30.34 5.91
C PRO A 158 6.83 -29.56 6.76
N PHE A 159 6.54 -30.01 7.98
CA PHE A 159 5.65 -29.35 8.93
C PHE A 159 6.41 -28.65 10.06
N GLY A 160 7.74 -28.77 10.09
CA GLY A 160 8.62 -28.20 11.10
C GLY A 160 8.70 -26.68 11.06
N ASN A 161 9.45 -26.13 12.01
CA ASN A 161 9.74 -24.70 12.04
C ASN A 161 10.66 -24.29 10.88
N LEU A 162 10.52 -23.05 10.41
CA LEU A 162 11.33 -22.42 9.38
C LEU A 162 11.91 -21.10 9.88
N ASP A 163 13.04 -20.71 9.30
CA ASP A 163 13.64 -19.37 9.46
C ASP A 163 12.96 -18.32 8.54
N ASP A 164 11.67 -18.52 8.23
CA ASP A 164 10.85 -17.58 7.45
C ASP A 164 9.81 -16.94 8.39
N PRO A 165 10.05 -15.71 8.90
CA PRO A 165 9.17 -15.09 9.87
C PRO A 165 7.83 -14.63 9.29
N ASP A 166 7.69 -14.58 7.96
CA ASP A 166 6.48 -14.11 7.27
C ASP A 166 5.52 -15.27 7.00
N ALA A 167 6.04 -16.47 6.73
CA ALA A 167 5.26 -17.68 6.52
C ALA A 167 4.35 -18.02 7.72
N ILE A 168 3.18 -18.60 7.42
CA ILE A 168 2.17 -19.03 8.38
C ILE A 168 1.93 -20.53 8.27
N ARG A 169 1.83 -21.22 9.41
CA ARG A 169 1.25 -22.56 9.48
C ARG A 169 -0.12 -22.49 10.15
N LEU A 170 -1.05 -23.28 9.65
CA LEU A 170 -2.36 -23.44 10.25
C LEU A 170 -2.39 -24.78 10.97
N LEU A 171 -2.46 -24.70 12.30
CA LEU A 171 -2.59 -25.84 13.19
C LEU A 171 -4.06 -26.04 13.51
N VAL A 172 -4.61 -27.18 13.13
CA VAL A 172 -5.97 -27.60 13.46
C VAL A 172 -5.94 -28.53 14.66
N ILE A 173 -6.66 -28.17 15.71
CA ILE A 173 -6.70 -28.87 17.00
C ILE A 173 -8.12 -29.35 17.24
N GLY A 174 -8.32 -30.65 17.38
CA GLY A 174 -9.67 -31.19 17.56
C GLY A 174 -9.63 -32.65 17.98
N ALA A 175 -10.80 -33.26 18.13
CA ALA A 175 -10.83 -34.71 18.31
C ALA A 175 -10.42 -35.41 17.00
N PRO A 176 -9.74 -36.58 17.06
CA PRO A 176 -9.06 -37.17 15.90
C PRO A 176 -9.93 -37.35 14.65
N GLU A 177 -11.18 -37.75 14.81
CA GLU A 177 -12.14 -37.96 13.71
C GLU A 177 -12.85 -36.69 13.23
N ASP A 178 -12.58 -35.54 13.86
CA ASP A 178 -13.14 -34.24 13.50
C ASP A 178 -12.14 -33.31 12.82
N ILE A 179 -10.85 -33.68 12.81
CA ILE A 179 -9.81 -32.93 12.10
C ILE A 179 -9.96 -33.19 10.60
N PRO A 180 -10.16 -32.16 9.77
CA PRO A 180 -10.23 -32.33 8.33
C PRO A 180 -8.88 -32.82 7.78
N THR A 181 -8.91 -33.49 6.63
CA THR A 181 -7.68 -33.89 5.93
C THR A 181 -7.05 -32.75 5.13
N THR A 182 -7.86 -31.77 4.74
CA THR A 182 -7.45 -30.63 3.91
C THR A 182 -8.21 -29.36 4.31
N LEU A 183 -7.60 -28.21 4.05
CA LEU A 183 -8.23 -26.89 4.17
C LEU A 183 -8.25 -26.20 2.80
N ASP A 184 -9.20 -25.29 2.59
CA ASP A 184 -9.15 -24.31 1.52
C ASP A 184 -8.68 -22.97 2.08
N LEU A 185 -7.87 -22.27 1.29
CA LEU A 185 -7.44 -20.89 1.57
C LEU A 185 -7.93 -19.96 0.48
N HIS A 186 -8.46 -18.81 0.90
CA HIS A 186 -8.85 -17.73 0.02
C HIS A 186 -8.13 -16.46 0.46
N ALA A 187 -7.58 -15.70 -0.49
CA ALA A 187 -7.18 -14.34 -0.22
C ALA A 187 -8.28 -13.39 -0.67
N MET A 188 -8.63 -12.45 0.19
CA MET A 188 -9.59 -11.40 -0.08
C MET A 188 -8.89 -10.05 -0.12
N ALA A 189 -9.23 -9.23 -1.11
CA ALA A 189 -8.87 -7.83 -1.16
C ALA A 189 -9.57 -7.04 -0.03
N PRO A 190 -9.08 -5.83 0.29
CA PRO A 190 -9.77 -4.89 1.18
C PRO A 190 -11.22 -4.59 0.78
N SER A 191 -11.56 -4.72 -0.51
CA SER A 191 -12.91 -4.56 -1.04
C SER A 191 -13.85 -5.71 -0.65
N GLY A 192 -13.30 -6.86 -0.23
CA GLY A 192 -14.04 -8.10 -0.04
C GLY A 192 -13.99 -9.04 -1.25
N GLU A 193 -13.45 -8.61 -2.38
CA GLU A 193 -13.30 -9.48 -3.55
C GLU A 193 -12.28 -10.61 -3.27
N VAL A 194 -12.58 -11.83 -3.70
CA VAL A 194 -11.62 -12.95 -3.63
C VAL A 194 -10.61 -12.82 -4.76
N ILE A 195 -9.35 -12.55 -4.43
CA ILE A 195 -8.27 -12.32 -5.40
C ILE A 195 -7.46 -13.57 -5.73
N ASP A 196 -7.44 -14.57 -4.84
CA ASP A 196 -6.75 -15.83 -5.09
C ASP A 196 -7.29 -16.96 -4.21
N ARG A 197 -7.05 -18.20 -4.64
CA ARG A 197 -7.44 -19.42 -3.94
C ARG A 197 -6.30 -20.44 -3.95
N LEU A 198 -6.12 -21.09 -2.81
CA LEU A 198 -5.28 -22.26 -2.66
C LEU A 198 -6.14 -23.40 -2.09
N PRO A 199 -6.79 -24.19 -2.96
CA PRO A 199 -7.68 -25.26 -2.52
C PRO A 199 -6.91 -26.53 -2.10
N GLY A 200 -7.51 -27.32 -1.21
CA GLY A 200 -7.04 -28.67 -0.88
C GLY A 200 -5.69 -28.73 -0.19
N VAL A 201 -5.35 -27.74 0.64
CA VAL A 201 -4.11 -27.68 1.40
C VAL A 201 -4.06 -28.86 2.38
N PRO A 202 -3.10 -29.80 2.26
CA PRO A 202 -3.07 -30.98 3.09
C PRO A 202 -2.66 -30.68 4.54
N LEU A 203 -3.30 -31.37 5.47
CA LEU A 203 -2.93 -31.38 6.88
C LEU A 203 -2.14 -32.65 7.21
N GLY A 204 -0.90 -32.49 7.69
CA GLY A 204 -0.08 -33.56 8.23
C GLY A 204 -0.26 -33.69 9.73
N HIS A 205 -0.25 -34.92 10.26
CA HIS A 205 -0.30 -35.12 11.70
C HIS A 205 0.98 -34.61 12.37
N VAL A 206 0.82 -33.82 13.43
CA VAL A 206 1.94 -33.26 14.21
C VAL A 206 1.68 -33.42 15.71
N PRO A 207 2.72 -33.42 16.55
CA PRO A 207 2.55 -33.34 17.99
C PRO A 207 1.77 -32.07 18.39
N CYS A 208 0.81 -32.22 19.29
CA CYS A 208 0.10 -31.05 19.82
C CYS A 208 0.99 -30.24 20.77
N PRO A 209 0.90 -28.89 20.74
CA PRO A 209 1.49 -28.02 21.75
C PRO A 209 1.06 -28.38 23.17
N GLY A 210 1.91 -28.09 24.17
CA GLY A 210 1.67 -28.49 25.57
C GLY A 210 0.47 -27.82 26.25
N ASP A 211 -0.08 -26.75 25.67
CA ASP A 211 -1.31 -26.07 26.13
C ASP A 211 -2.60 -26.73 25.61
N VAL A 212 -2.50 -27.72 24.72
CA VAL A 212 -3.65 -28.46 24.19
C VAL A 212 -4.14 -29.51 25.19
N ALA A 213 -5.47 -29.58 25.36
CA ALA A 213 -6.08 -30.53 26.28
C ALA A 213 -5.78 -32.00 25.88
N PRO A 214 -5.56 -32.91 26.86
CA PRO A 214 -5.35 -34.33 26.58
C PRO A 214 -6.51 -34.94 25.79
N GLY A 215 -6.19 -35.87 24.88
CA GLY A 215 -7.19 -36.58 24.06
C GLY A 215 -7.57 -35.88 22.76
N LEU A 216 -7.06 -34.66 22.52
CA LEU A 216 -7.12 -34.01 21.22
C LEU A 216 -5.93 -34.40 20.35
N ALA A 217 -6.10 -34.29 19.04
CA ALA A 217 -5.07 -34.46 18.03
C ALA A 217 -4.81 -33.14 17.30
N CYS A 218 -3.70 -33.08 16.58
CA CYS A 218 -3.29 -31.91 15.82
C CYS A 218 -2.90 -32.29 14.39
N GLY A 219 -3.36 -31.47 13.45
CA GLY A 219 -2.93 -31.48 12.05
C GLY A 219 -2.38 -30.11 11.68
N SER A 220 -1.26 -30.05 10.96
CA SER A 220 -0.67 -28.79 10.50
C SER A 220 -0.59 -28.74 8.99
N THR A 221 -0.80 -27.57 8.41
CA THR A 221 -0.39 -27.31 7.03
C THR A 221 1.13 -27.26 6.95
N ARG A 222 1.66 -27.45 5.74
CA ARG A 222 3.00 -26.93 5.42
C ARG A 222 2.98 -25.38 5.52
N PRO A 223 4.13 -24.72 5.69
CA PRO A 223 4.19 -23.25 5.75
C PRO A 223 3.64 -22.59 4.48
N ILE A 224 2.56 -21.84 4.68
CA ILE A 224 1.84 -21.05 3.69
C ILE A 224 2.48 -19.67 3.60
N ARG A 225 2.67 -19.18 2.38
CA ARG A 225 3.23 -17.86 2.10
C ARG A 225 2.17 -16.96 1.47
N ALA A 226 1.90 -15.83 2.10
CA ALA A 226 1.14 -14.75 1.47
C ALA A 226 2.09 -13.97 0.56
N VAL A 227 1.89 -14.01 -0.75
CA VAL A 227 2.80 -13.40 -1.72
C VAL A 227 2.13 -12.21 -2.40
N ALA A 228 2.92 -11.26 -2.90
CA ALA A 228 2.36 -10.04 -3.47
C ALA A 228 2.03 -10.13 -4.97
N ASP A 229 2.75 -10.99 -5.70
CA ASP A 229 2.67 -11.05 -7.15
C ASP A 229 2.56 -12.48 -7.70
N ASP A 230 2.32 -12.54 -9.01
CA ASP A 230 2.11 -13.81 -9.70
C ASP A 230 3.42 -14.59 -9.92
N ILE A 231 4.59 -13.93 -9.85
CA ILE A 231 5.90 -14.59 -10.01
C ILE A 231 6.13 -15.50 -8.81
N ASP A 232 5.96 -14.98 -7.60
CA ASP A 232 6.04 -15.77 -6.38
C ASP A 232 4.90 -16.78 -6.28
N ARG A 233 3.68 -16.38 -6.68
CA ARG A 233 2.50 -17.26 -6.63
C ARG A 233 2.66 -18.50 -7.50
N SER A 234 3.28 -18.34 -8.66
CA SER A 234 3.50 -19.43 -9.64
C SER A 234 4.84 -20.15 -9.45
N HIS A 235 5.67 -19.75 -8.48
CA HIS A 235 6.99 -20.32 -8.30
C HIS A 235 6.91 -21.82 -7.96
N PRO A 236 7.56 -22.72 -8.73
CA PRO A 236 7.35 -24.17 -8.61
C PRO A 236 7.61 -24.78 -7.24
N MET A 237 8.50 -24.20 -6.44
CA MET A 237 8.81 -24.69 -5.09
C MET A 237 7.75 -24.37 -4.03
N ILE A 238 6.84 -23.44 -4.32
CA ILE A 238 5.86 -22.93 -3.35
C ILE A 238 4.45 -22.80 -3.89
N ALA A 239 4.19 -23.07 -5.17
CA ALA A 239 2.88 -22.88 -5.80
C ALA A 239 1.73 -23.63 -5.11
N ASP A 240 2.03 -24.72 -4.41
CA ASP A 240 1.10 -25.53 -3.61
C ASP A 240 0.96 -25.08 -2.14
N ARG A 241 1.66 -24.00 -1.77
CA ARG A 241 1.71 -23.40 -0.42
C ARG A 241 1.87 -21.87 -0.48
N SER A 242 1.48 -21.24 -1.58
CA SER A 242 1.48 -19.79 -1.74
C SER A 242 0.11 -19.31 -2.17
N VAL A 243 -0.28 -18.14 -1.68
CA VAL A 243 -1.53 -17.48 -2.01
C VAL A 243 -1.25 -15.98 -2.18
N LYS A 244 -1.76 -15.37 -3.25
CA LYS A 244 -1.57 -13.94 -3.52
C LYS A 244 -2.44 -13.14 -2.56
N GLY A 245 -1.82 -12.33 -1.72
CA GLY A 245 -2.49 -11.47 -0.74
C GLY A 245 -2.29 -9.99 -1.06
N GLU A 246 -3.11 -9.15 -0.44
CA GLU A 246 -3.03 -7.70 -0.55
C GLU A 246 -3.13 -7.05 0.83
N VAL A 247 -2.36 -6.00 1.08
CA VAL A 247 -2.40 -5.23 2.33
C VAL A 247 -3.81 -4.68 2.58
N GLY A 248 -4.31 -4.85 3.79
CA GLY A 248 -5.65 -4.43 4.19
C GLY A 248 -6.73 -5.48 3.88
N GLY A 249 -6.41 -6.48 3.06
CA GLY A 249 -7.20 -7.67 2.83
C GLY A 249 -7.06 -8.72 3.94
N ALA A 250 -7.35 -9.97 3.61
CA ALA A 250 -7.26 -11.09 4.54
C ALA A 250 -6.99 -12.44 3.87
N LEU A 251 -6.43 -13.37 4.63
CA LEU A 251 -6.44 -14.79 4.32
C LEU A 251 -7.60 -15.43 5.09
N VAL A 252 -8.51 -16.06 4.37
CA VAL A 252 -9.65 -16.79 4.91
C VAL A 252 -9.37 -18.28 4.81
N VAL A 253 -9.51 -18.97 5.94
CA VAL A 253 -9.44 -20.42 6.06
C VAL A 253 -10.84 -20.98 5.97
N ALA A 254 -11.05 -22.01 5.15
CA ALA A 254 -12.35 -22.63 4.96
C ALA A 254 -12.23 -24.17 4.89
N LEU A 255 -13.35 -24.85 5.10
CA LEU A 255 -13.46 -26.26 4.71
C LEU A 255 -13.52 -26.39 3.18
N PRO A 256 -13.06 -27.51 2.60
CA PRO A 256 -13.16 -27.76 1.17
C PRO A 256 -14.58 -27.57 0.63
N GLY A 257 -14.78 -26.54 -0.20
CA GLY A 257 -16.11 -26.16 -0.73
C GLY A 257 -17.17 -25.85 0.35
N GLY A 258 -16.75 -25.57 1.57
CA GLY A 258 -17.58 -25.41 2.76
C GLY A 258 -17.52 -24.00 3.35
N PRO A 259 -17.98 -23.82 4.61
CA PRO A 259 -17.99 -22.53 5.26
C PRO A 259 -16.58 -22.04 5.62
N LYS A 260 -16.47 -20.72 5.82
CA LYS A 260 -15.37 -20.07 6.52
C LYS A 260 -15.18 -20.71 7.90
N LEU A 261 -13.92 -20.80 8.32
CA LEU A 261 -13.48 -21.31 9.61
C LEU A 261 -12.82 -20.25 10.47
N GLN A 262 -11.98 -19.41 9.86
CA GLN A 262 -11.21 -18.34 10.50
C GLN A 262 -10.70 -17.38 9.42
N MET A 263 -10.33 -16.16 9.79
CA MET A 263 -9.57 -15.26 8.94
C MET A 263 -8.41 -14.58 9.68
N ILE A 264 -7.38 -14.18 8.94
CA ILE A 264 -6.30 -13.34 9.43
C ILE A 264 -6.04 -12.20 8.45
N ARG A 265 -5.92 -10.96 8.95
CA ARG A 265 -5.66 -9.78 8.11
C ARG A 265 -4.28 -9.83 7.48
N VAL A 266 -4.09 -9.16 6.34
CA VAL A 266 -2.77 -9.01 5.69
C VAL A 266 -2.26 -7.59 5.89
N ALA A 267 -1.02 -7.44 6.36
CA ALA A 267 -0.37 -6.14 6.55
C ALA A 267 1.16 -6.23 6.40
N GLY A 268 1.89 -5.22 6.89
CA GLY A 268 3.35 -5.17 6.83
C GLY A 268 4.04 -6.17 7.76
N PRO A 269 5.36 -6.05 7.97
CA PRO A 269 6.12 -7.01 8.76
C PRO A 269 5.64 -7.11 10.22
N ARG A 270 5.31 -8.31 10.69
CA ARG A 270 5.00 -8.57 12.13
C ARG A 270 6.14 -8.25 13.08
N THR A 271 7.38 -8.30 12.62
CA THR A 271 8.58 -8.01 13.42
C THR A 271 9.42 -6.98 12.69
N SER A 272 9.67 -5.86 13.36
CA SER A 272 10.56 -4.80 12.90
C SER A 272 11.17 -4.05 14.09
N PRO A 273 12.21 -3.22 13.88
CA PRO A 273 12.73 -2.32 14.91
C PRO A 273 11.70 -1.34 15.50
N LEU A 274 10.58 -1.10 14.81
CA LEU A 274 9.48 -0.25 15.26
C LEU A 274 8.32 -1.04 15.90
N GLY A 275 8.47 -2.35 16.05
CA GLY A 275 7.36 -3.27 16.38
C GLY A 275 6.62 -3.77 15.14
N PRO A 276 5.45 -4.42 15.29
CA PRO A 276 4.64 -4.86 14.15
C PRO A 276 4.22 -3.66 13.30
N LEU A 277 4.50 -3.72 12.00
CA LEU A 277 4.03 -2.72 11.05
C LEU A 277 2.63 -3.12 10.59
N GLY A 278 1.67 -2.23 10.83
CA GLY A 278 0.29 -2.39 10.37
C GLY A 278 0.17 -2.04 8.89
N ARG A 279 -0.85 -1.26 8.54
CA ARG A 279 -1.04 -0.76 7.19
C ARG A 279 -1.11 0.75 7.12
N THR A 280 -0.51 1.29 6.08
CA THR A 280 -0.50 2.71 5.77
C THR A 280 -0.87 2.93 4.32
N ARG A 281 -1.33 4.14 4.02
CA ARG A 281 -1.63 4.57 2.65
C ARG A 281 -0.87 5.85 2.32
N ALA A 282 -0.27 5.89 1.13
CA ALA A 282 0.20 7.11 0.48
C ALA A 282 -0.77 7.52 -0.63
N ARG A 283 -0.90 8.83 -0.87
CA ARG A 283 -1.70 9.36 -1.97
C ARG A 283 -0.79 9.67 -3.16
N LEU A 284 -1.15 9.13 -4.32
CA LEU A 284 -0.53 9.47 -5.59
C LEU A 284 -1.46 10.37 -6.41
N ARG A 285 -0.89 11.36 -7.09
CA ARG A 285 -1.54 12.11 -8.17
C ARG A 285 -0.71 11.95 -9.43
N ILE A 286 -1.32 11.40 -10.48
CA ILE A 286 -0.62 11.06 -11.72
C ILE A 286 -0.96 12.10 -12.80
N LEU A 287 0.08 12.74 -13.33
CA LEU A 287 -0.02 13.72 -14.41
C LEU A 287 0.54 13.12 -15.70
N MET A 288 -0.34 12.89 -16.68
CA MET A 288 0.02 12.39 -17.99
C MET A 288 0.33 13.56 -18.93
N VAL A 289 1.61 13.86 -19.13
CA VAL A 289 2.04 15.03 -19.90
C VAL A 289 2.05 14.70 -21.39
N ARG A 290 1.20 15.37 -22.16
CA ARG A 290 1.17 15.23 -23.62
C ARG A 290 2.50 15.74 -24.20
N PRO A 291 3.04 15.16 -25.30
CA PRO A 291 4.27 15.65 -25.92
C PRO A 291 4.15 17.10 -26.43
N ARG A 292 2.94 17.50 -26.83
CA ARG A 292 2.61 18.84 -27.29
C ARG A 292 1.19 19.19 -26.91
N ALA A 293 0.87 20.48 -26.85
CA ALA A 293 -0.47 20.94 -26.51
C ALA A 293 -1.55 20.35 -27.43
N GLY A 294 -2.59 19.75 -26.84
CA GLY A 294 -3.67 19.05 -27.55
C GLY A 294 -3.23 17.81 -28.33
N GLY A 295 -2.02 17.30 -28.08
CA GLY A 295 -1.47 16.10 -28.70
C GLY A 295 -2.05 14.79 -28.15
N PRO A 296 -1.55 13.63 -28.60
CA PRO A 296 -1.87 12.35 -27.98
C PRO A 296 -1.28 12.27 -26.55
N PRO A 297 -1.70 11.29 -25.74
CA PRO A 297 -1.07 11.03 -24.43
C PRO A 297 0.39 10.58 -24.58
N PRO A 298 1.20 10.64 -23.50
CA PRO A 298 2.63 10.30 -23.54
C PRO A 298 2.90 8.84 -23.94
N MET A 299 1.96 7.93 -23.64
CA MET A 299 2.02 6.52 -23.98
C MET A 299 0.62 5.93 -24.20
N GLY A 300 0.54 4.63 -24.48
CA GLY A 300 -0.74 3.90 -24.57
C GLY A 300 -1.54 4.11 -25.86
N GLY A 301 -1.12 5.03 -26.74
CA GLY A 301 -1.76 5.29 -28.03
C GLY A 301 -3.00 6.19 -27.93
N ASP A 302 -3.85 5.96 -26.93
CA ASP A 302 -4.98 6.78 -26.56
C ASP A 302 -5.10 6.95 -25.03
N ASP A 303 -6.00 7.84 -24.59
CA ASP A 303 -6.14 8.19 -23.17
C ASP A 303 -6.55 6.97 -22.33
N ALA A 304 -7.34 6.04 -22.87
CA ALA A 304 -7.74 4.83 -22.16
C ALA A 304 -6.58 3.85 -21.97
N GLY A 305 -5.76 3.66 -23.01
CA GLY A 305 -4.53 2.88 -22.95
C GLY A 305 -3.51 3.48 -21.99
N ALA A 306 -3.36 4.81 -21.97
CA ALA A 306 -2.48 5.50 -21.03
C ALA A 306 -2.94 5.30 -19.57
N ILE A 307 -4.24 5.45 -19.29
CA ILE A 307 -4.82 5.17 -17.96
C ILE A 307 -4.56 3.72 -17.55
N ALA A 308 -4.78 2.76 -18.44
CA ALA A 308 -4.54 1.35 -18.14
C ALA A 308 -3.07 1.07 -17.78
N ILE A 309 -2.12 1.71 -18.47
CA ILE A 309 -0.69 1.59 -18.15
C ILE A 309 -0.37 2.16 -16.78
N ALA A 310 -0.80 3.38 -16.46
CA ALA A 310 -0.55 3.99 -15.14
C ALA A 310 -1.14 3.16 -14.00
N ARG A 311 -2.36 2.63 -14.20
CA ARG A 311 -2.98 1.73 -13.22
C ARG A 311 -2.18 0.47 -12.98
N ALA A 312 -1.64 -0.14 -14.05
CA ALA A 312 -0.79 -1.31 -13.94
C ALA A 312 0.54 -1.01 -13.21
N GLU A 313 1.13 0.18 -13.39
CA GLU A 313 2.32 0.57 -12.62
C GLU A 313 2.03 0.69 -11.13
N VAL A 314 0.92 1.34 -10.77
CA VAL A 314 0.55 1.47 -9.36
C VAL A 314 0.16 0.11 -8.76
N GLU A 315 -0.44 -0.80 -9.54
CA GLU A 315 -0.68 -2.18 -9.10
C GLU A 315 0.64 -2.90 -8.77
N ARG A 316 1.67 -2.76 -9.61
CA ARG A 316 3.03 -3.27 -9.33
C ARG A 316 3.64 -2.62 -8.09
N ALA A 317 3.48 -1.31 -7.94
CA ALA A 317 3.95 -0.59 -6.76
C ALA A 317 3.26 -1.07 -5.49
N ASN A 318 1.93 -1.28 -5.52
CA ASN A 318 1.15 -1.86 -4.44
C ASN A 318 1.64 -3.27 -4.07
N ALA A 319 1.94 -4.11 -5.05
CA ALA A 319 2.49 -5.44 -4.79
C ALA A 319 3.83 -5.36 -4.05
N LEU A 320 4.76 -4.54 -4.53
CA LEU A 320 6.09 -4.46 -3.94
C LEU A 320 6.11 -3.78 -2.56
N TRP A 321 5.49 -2.60 -2.47
CA TRP A 321 5.40 -1.83 -1.21
C TRP A 321 4.44 -2.45 -0.19
N GLY A 322 3.55 -3.34 -0.63
CA GLY A 322 2.70 -4.13 0.24
C GLY A 322 3.50 -4.95 1.25
N ALA A 323 4.71 -5.39 0.90
CA ALA A 323 5.65 -6.04 1.81
C ALA A 323 5.98 -5.20 3.06
N CYS A 324 5.85 -3.88 2.97
CA CYS A 324 6.04 -2.93 4.07
C CYS A 324 4.73 -2.48 4.72
N GLY A 325 3.59 -3.03 4.30
CA GLY A 325 2.27 -2.59 4.73
C GLY A 325 1.83 -1.26 4.09
N VAL A 326 2.48 -0.83 3.00
CA VAL A 326 2.18 0.41 2.30
C VAL A 326 1.29 0.11 1.09
N SER A 327 0.22 0.88 0.93
CA SER A 327 -0.66 0.86 -0.24
C SER A 327 -0.80 2.26 -0.84
N PHE A 328 -0.99 2.35 -2.13
CA PHE A 328 -1.34 3.55 -2.89
C PHE A 328 -2.82 3.61 -3.26
N GLY A 329 -3.60 2.65 -2.75
CA GLY A 329 -5.03 2.49 -3.01
C GLY A 329 -5.36 1.69 -4.27
N PRO A 330 -6.65 1.39 -4.49
CA PRO A 330 -7.11 0.68 -5.67
C PRO A 330 -6.78 1.46 -6.95
N PRO A 331 -6.22 0.82 -8.00
CA PRO A 331 -5.86 1.50 -9.23
C PRO A 331 -7.03 2.26 -9.89
N GLU A 332 -8.26 1.78 -9.71
CA GLU A 332 -9.47 2.43 -10.23
C GLU A 332 -9.79 3.77 -9.56
N GLU A 333 -9.34 3.99 -8.32
CA GLU A 333 -9.55 5.22 -7.53
C GLU A 333 -8.46 6.28 -7.75
N LEU A 334 -7.44 5.99 -8.57
CA LEU A 334 -6.32 6.90 -8.78
C LEU A 334 -6.72 8.22 -9.44
N ASP A 335 -6.13 9.31 -8.95
CA ASP A 335 -6.22 10.64 -9.53
C ASP A 335 -5.27 10.73 -10.74
N ILE A 336 -5.79 10.45 -11.94
CA ILE A 336 -5.03 10.49 -13.20
C ILE A 336 -5.59 11.61 -14.06
N THR A 337 -4.75 12.59 -14.38
CA THR A 337 -5.12 13.74 -15.20
C THR A 337 -4.18 13.90 -16.41
N PHE A 338 -4.76 14.16 -17.59
CA PHE A 338 -3.98 14.54 -18.78
C PHE A 338 -3.73 16.04 -18.80
N VAL A 339 -2.48 16.42 -18.99
CA VAL A 339 -2.06 17.82 -19.04
C VAL A 339 -1.26 18.10 -20.31
N ASP A 340 -1.39 19.33 -20.80
CA ASP A 340 -0.51 19.83 -21.85
C ASP A 340 0.83 20.29 -21.22
N PRO A 341 1.95 20.24 -21.98
CA PRO A 341 3.19 20.82 -21.49
C PRO A 341 2.97 22.31 -21.22
N PRO A 342 3.37 22.81 -20.04
CA PRO A 342 3.05 24.16 -19.64
C PRO A 342 3.75 25.16 -20.55
N ARG A 343 3.04 26.25 -20.90
CA ARG A 343 3.71 27.39 -21.55
C ARG A 343 4.81 27.95 -20.63
N PRO A 344 5.84 28.59 -21.19
CA PRO A 344 6.90 29.16 -20.37
C PRO A 344 6.32 30.16 -19.38
N HIS A 345 6.50 29.94 -18.08
CA HIS A 345 5.91 30.75 -17.00
C HIS A 345 6.86 30.96 -15.82
N LEU A 346 8.08 30.43 -15.97
CA LEU A 346 9.15 30.45 -14.99
C LEU A 346 10.36 31.16 -15.58
N LEU A 347 10.98 32.04 -14.81
CA LEU A 347 12.27 32.64 -15.14
C LEU A 347 13.28 32.27 -14.04
N ALA A 348 14.30 31.50 -14.39
CA ALA A 348 15.37 31.11 -13.48
C ALA A 348 16.48 32.17 -13.49
N ILE A 349 16.77 32.77 -12.34
CA ILE A 349 17.85 33.74 -12.18
C ILE A 349 19.11 33.02 -11.68
N GLY A 350 20.22 33.22 -12.39
CA GLY A 350 21.51 32.57 -12.13
C GLY A 350 21.62 31.15 -12.66
N CYS A 351 20.82 30.78 -13.67
CA CYS A 351 20.66 29.41 -14.18
C CYS A 351 21.94 28.65 -14.56
N ASP A 352 23.06 29.32 -14.85
CA ASP A 352 24.32 28.64 -15.18
C ASP A 352 25.22 28.41 -13.96
N HIS A 353 25.67 29.50 -13.35
CA HIS A 353 26.73 29.47 -12.31
C HIS A 353 26.34 30.20 -11.03
N GLY A 354 25.14 30.77 -10.95
CA GLY A 354 24.70 31.56 -9.79
C GLY A 354 25.61 32.75 -9.45
N LEU A 355 26.35 33.28 -10.43
CA LEU A 355 27.29 34.38 -10.20
C LEU A 355 26.53 35.66 -9.79
N PRO A 356 27.11 36.49 -8.89
CA PRO A 356 26.58 37.81 -8.62
C PRO A 356 26.60 38.70 -9.88
N ALA A 357 25.67 39.64 -9.91
CA ALA A 357 25.55 40.64 -10.97
C ALA A 357 26.76 41.57 -11.09
N SER A 358 27.13 41.92 -12.31
CA SER A 358 28.09 42.98 -12.64
C SER A 358 27.42 44.35 -12.81
N GLY A 359 26.08 44.37 -12.89
CA GLY A 359 25.24 45.53 -13.18
C GLY A 359 24.62 45.42 -14.58
N GLY A 360 23.34 45.78 -14.70
CA GLY A 360 22.61 45.68 -15.97
C GLY A 360 21.10 45.67 -15.77
N ALA A 361 20.39 44.92 -16.61
CA ALA A 361 18.96 44.72 -16.50
C ALA A 361 18.55 43.31 -16.94
N ILE A 362 17.48 42.80 -16.33
CA ILE A 362 16.74 41.64 -16.82
C ILE A 362 15.48 42.14 -17.52
N ARG A 363 15.23 41.66 -18.73
CA ARG A 363 14.17 42.12 -19.63
C ARG A 363 13.36 40.92 -20.12
N VAL A 364 12.05 40.93 -19.87
CA VAL A 364 11.13 39.87 -20.30
C VAL A 364 9.84 40.47 -20.81
N ARG A 365 9.10 39.69 -21.60
CA ARG A 365 7.69 39.94 -21.86
C ARG A 365 6.84 39.01 -21.01
N VAL A 366 5.85 39.55 -20.29
CA VAL A 366 4.86 38.75 -19.56
C VAL A 366 3.50 38.98 -20.18
N ASP A 367 2.91 37.93 -20.76
CA ASP A 367 1.71 37.99 -21.61
C ASP A 367 1.81 39.14 -22.65
N GLY A 368 2.96 39.23 -23.32
CA GLY A 368 3.25 40.26 -24.31
C GLY A 368 3.59 41.66 -23.77
N ARG A 369 3.54 41.90 -22.46
CA ARG A 369 3.94 43.18 -21.85
C ARG A 369 5.42 43.21 -21.51
N GLU A 370 6.14 44.18 -22.05
CA GLU A 370 7.55 44.41 -21.70
C GLU A 370 7.71 44.80 -20.22
N VAL A 371 8.56 44.05 -19.51
CA VAL A 371 8.95 44.29 -18.12
C VAL A 371 10.47 44.33 -18.06
N THR A 372 11.01 45.37 -17.45
CA THR A 372 12.46 45.54 -17.25
C THR A 372 12.74 45.78 -15.78
N ALA A 373 13.67 45.01 -15.22
CA ALA A 373 14.17 45.16 -13.87
C ALA A 373 15.64 45.57 -13.91
N ALA A 374 15.97 46.70 -13.27
CA ALA A 374 17.35 47.13 -13.10
C ALA A 374 18.05 46.23 -12.07
N ILE A 375 19.25 45.75 -12.41
CA ILE A 375 20.07 44.91 -11.56
C ILE A 375 21.32 45.68 -11.16
N ALA A 376 21.51 45.85 -9.85
CA ALA A 376 22.68 46.53 -9.32
C ALA A 376 23.89 45.59 -9.23
N PRO A 377 25.12 46.10 -9.35
CA PRO A 377 26.33 45.30 -9.14
C PRO A 377 26.33 44.61 -7.77
N ARG A 378 26.87 43.39 -7.74
CA ARG A 378 26.97 42.47 -6.59
C ARG A 378 25.65 41.91 -6.07
N MET A 379 24.52 42.15 -6.74
CA MET A 379 23.27 41.44 -6.41
C MET A 379 23.46 39.94 -6.64
N ARG A 380 23.21 39.13 -5.61
CA ARG A 380 23.10 37.67 -5.74
C ARG A 380 21.81 37.28 -6.48
N PRO A 381 21.73 36.06 -7.04
CA PRO A 381 20.52 35.60 -7.75
C PRO A 381 19.21 35.86 -7.01
N ALA A 382 19.12 35.52 -5.72
CA ALA A 382 17.92 35.78 -4.91
C ALA A 382 17.55 37.26 -4.76
N ALA A 383 18.54 38.17 -4.70
CA ALA A 383 18.28 39.61 -4.64
C ALA A 383 17.82 40.16 -6.00
N ALA A 384 18.45 39.71 -7.09
CA ALA A 384 18.03 40.05 -8.44
C ALA A 384 16.62 39.51 -8.76
N ALA A 385 16.30 38.28 -8.35
CA ALA A 385 14.97 37.70 -8.50
C ALA A 385 13.90 38.50 -7.76
N ARG A 386 14.18 39.05 -6.57
CA ARG A 386 13.28 39.98 -5.88
C ARG A 386 13.05 41.27 -6.66
N ALA A 387 14.08 41.83 -7.28
CA ALA A 387 13.94 43.02 -8.13
C ALA A 387 13.09 42.72 -9.37
N VAL A 388 13.30 41.57 -10.02
CA VAL A 388 12.48 41.11 -11.15
C VAL A 388 11.03 40.87 -10.72
N ALA A 389 10.80 40.19 -9.60
CA ALA A 389 9.47 39.96 -9.07
C ALA A 389 8.73 41.26 -8.76
N ALA A 390 9.41 42.25 -8.19
CA ALA A 390 8.82 43.57 -7.94
C ALA A 390 8.42 44.28 -9.25
N ALA A 391 9.25 44.22 -10.29
CA ALA A 391 8.93 44.80 -11.59
C ALA A 391 7.75 44.11 -12.28
N ILE A 392 7.70 42.77 -12.24
CA ILE A 392 6.59 41.98 -12.79
C ILE A 392 5.30 42.21 -11.98
N GLY A 393 5.41 42.32 -10.66
CA GLY A 393 4.30 42.67 -9.77
C GLY A 393 3.73 44.06 -10.08
N ALA A 394 4.59 45.04 -10.32
CA ALA A 394 4.18 46.39 -10.73
C ALA A 394 3.47 46.40 -12.10
N ALA A 395 3.74 45.43 -12.97
CA ALA A 395 3.05 45.23 -14.24
C ALA A 395 1.67 44.53 -14.10
N GLY A 396 1.27 44.19 -12.88
CA GLY A 396 -0.06 43.66 -12.53
C GLY A 396 -0.16 42.14 -12.43
N PHE A 397 0.97 41.43 -12.34
CA PHE A 397 1.00 39.97 -12.23
C PHE A 397 1.27 39.52 -10.78
N SER A 398 0.86 38.30 -10.45
CA SER A 398 1.23 37.64 -9.20
C SER A 398 2.54 36.89 -9.39
N VAL A 399 3.47 37.04 -8.44
CA VAL A 399 4.79 36.41 -8.52
C VAL A 399 5.06 35.57 -7.28
N ARG A 400 5.52 34.33 -7.48
CA ARG A 400 6.07 33.46 -6.43
C ARG A 400 7.55 33.27 -6.69
N LEU A 401 8.36 33.46 -5.65
CA LEU A 401 9.79 33.15 -5.69
C LEU A 401 10.04 31.77 -5.11
N SER A 402 10.96 31.04 -5.71
CA SER A 402 11.39 29.72 -5.26
C SER A 402 12.91 29.64 -5.32
N ASP A 403 13.56 29.62 -4.17
CA ASP A 403 15.02 29.50 -4.06
C ASP A 403 15.42 28.04 -4.21
N ASN A 404 16.44 27.77 -5.03
CA ASN A 404 17.03 26.46 -5.22
C ASN A 404 18.44 26.42 -4.60
N PRO A 405 18.90 25.26 -4.13
CA PRO A 405 20.23 25.12 -3.55
C PRO A 405 21.35 25.36 -4.58
N VAL A 406 22.59 25.44 -4.08
CA VAL A 406 23.78 25.47 -4.94
C VAL A 406 23.94 24.10 -5.58
N ILE A 407 24.12 24.08 -6.89
CA ILE A 407 24.39 22.87 -7.69
C ILE A 407 25.81 22.92 -8.27
N GLY A 408 26.42 21.76 -8.48
CA GLY A 408 27.76 21.62 -9.07
C GLY A 408 28.80 22.62 -8.53
N ALA A 409 29.47 23.32 -9.44
CA ALA A 409 30.46 24.36 -9.12
C ALA A 409 29.88 25.78 -9.02
N GLY A 410 28.57 25.92 -8.82
CA GLY A 410 27.89 27.22 -8.74
C GLY A 410 28.37 28.08 -7.56
N ALA A 411 28.47 29.40 -7.76
CA ALA A 411 28.86 30.33 -6.70
C ALA A 411 27.74 30.52 -5.66
N HIS A 412 26.48 30.53 -6.12
CA HIS A 412 25.27 30.63 -5.31
C HIS A 412 24.15 29.80 -5.93
N GLY A 413 23.09 29.55 -5.14
CA GLY A 413 21.88 28.90 -5.64
C GLY A 413 21.11 29.81 -6.61
N THR A 414 20.26 29.18 -7.41
CA THR A 414 19.38 29.89 -8.36
C THR A 414 18.07 30.27 -7.68
N THR A 415 17.35 31.25 -8.23
CA THR A 415 16.00 31.57 -7.77
C THR A 415 15.07 31.62 -8.96
N ASP A 416 14.02 30.81 -8.91
CA ASP A 416 12.96 30.82 -9.92
C ASP A 416 11.91 31.89 -9.59
N VAL A 417 11.52 32.64 -10.61
CA VAL A 417 10.46 33.64 -10.59
C VAL A 417 9.27 33.05 -11.35
N LEU A 418 8.28 32.54 -10.60
CA LEU A 418 7.06 31.96 -11.16
C LEU A 418 6.00 33.05 -11.31
N VAL A 419 5.42 33.17 -12.50
CA VAL A 419 4.50 34.28 -12.82
C VAL A 419 3.11 33.76 -13.13
N ARG A 420 2.11 34.33 -12.47
CA ARG A 420 0.70 34.01 -12.61
C ARG A 420 -0.11 35.26 -12.92
N ARG A 421 -1.17 35.11 -13.71
CA ARG A 421 -2.20 36.13 -13.91
C ARG A 421 -2.97 36.36 -12.61
N PRO A 422 -3.61 37.53 -12.44
CA PRO A 422 -4.65 37.70 -11.44
C PRO A 422 -5.70 36.57 -11.58
N GLY A 423 -5.95 35.83 -10.50
CA GLY A 423 -6.80 34.64 -10.51
C GLY A 423 -6.06 33.29 -10.56
N GLY A 424 -4.72 33.29 -10.62
CA GLY A 424 -3.90 32.10 -10.35
C GLY A 424 -3.47 31.28 -11.57
N ALA A 425 -4.01 31.55 -12.77
CA ALA A 425 -3.55 30.89 -13.99
C ALA A 425 -2.09 31.27 -14.33
N LEU A 426 -1.32 30.37 -14.95
CA LEU A 426 0.05 30.65 -15.39
C LEU A 426 0.08 31.77 -16.44
N ALA A 427 0.97 32.75 -16.26
CA ALA A 427 1.23 33.79 -17.24
C ALA A 427 2.38 33.35 -18.16
N THR A 428 2.34 33.71 -19.44
CA THR A 428 3.41 33.34 -20.37
C THR A 428 4.56 34.33 -20.28
N ILE A 429 5.78 33.84 -20.10
CA ILE A 429 7.03 34.59 -20.13
C ILE A 429 7.71 34.36 -21.47
N GLU A 430 8.10 35.43 -22.14
CA GLU A 430 8.80 35.40 -23.41
C GLU A 430 10.05 36.28 -23.33
N PRO A 431 11.02 36.05 -24.23
CA PRO A 431 12.14 36.98 -24.42
C PRO A 431 11.63 38.40 -24.73
N PRO A 432 12.44 39.45 -24.47
CA PRO A 432 12.08 40.81 -24.86
C PRO A 432 11.96 40.89 -26.39
N ALA A 433 11.15 41.83 -26.90
CA ALA A 433 10.95 41.99 -28.33
C ALA A 433 12.25 42.31 -29.10
N SER A 434 13.25 42.88 -28.41
CA SER A 434 14.59 43.12 -28.96
C SER A 434 15.67 43.12 -27.88
N GLY A 435 16.86 42.66 -28.25
CA GLY A 435 18.02 42.55 -27.36
C GLY A 435 18.03 41.27 -26.53
N ALA A 436 18.95 41.20 -25.57
CA ALA A 436 19.14 40.03 -24.72
C ALA A 436 18.20 40.05 -23.50
N LEU A 437 17.88 38.84 -22.99
CA LEU A 437 17.14 38.61 -21.74
C LEU A 437 17.85 39.20 -20.52
N SER A 438 19.17 39.04 -20.46
CA SER A 438 20.04 39.73 -19.50
C SER A 438 21.02 40.62 -20.25
N THR A 439 21.15 41.88 -19.83
CA THR A 439 22.24 42.76 -20.27
C THR A 439 23.40 42.79 -19.29
N ASP A 440 23.33 42.01 -18.21
CA ASP A 440 24.42 41.83 -17.24
C ASP A 440 25.40 40.78 -17.78
N ALA A 441 26.69 41.07 -17.73
CA ALA A 441 27.73 40.20 -18.28
C ALA A 441 27.98 38.94 -17.44
N THR A 442 27.55 38.91 -16.17
CA THR A 442 27.82 37.81 -15.24
C THR A 442 26.55 37.14 -14.71
N LEU A 443 25.47 37.89 -14.47
CA LEU A 443 24.22 37.31 -14.00
C LEU A 443 23.37 36.84 -15.18
N THR A 444 23.24 35.53 -15.30
CA THR A 444 22.42 34.90 -16.34
C THR A 444 20.98 34.73 -15.90
N ALA A 445 20.07 34.66 -16.87
CA ALA A 445 18.67 34.40 -16.67
C ALA A 445 18.17 33.49 -17.79
N CYS A 446 17.36 32.50 -17.45
CA CYS A 446 16.83 31.53 -18.39
C CYS A 446 15.31 31.46 -18.24
N ILE A 447 14.60 31.46 -19.37
CA ILE A 447 13.16 31.20 -19.37
C ILE A 447 12.96 29.69 -19.37
N GLY A 448 12.25 29.18 -18.36
CA GLY A 448 11.88 27.78 -18.29
C GLY A 448 10.77 27.47 -19.28
N ALA A 449 11.13 26.80 -20.37
CA ALA A 449 10.22 26.25 -21.36
C ALA A 449 10.28 24.73 -21.27
N VAL A 450 9.14 24.07 -21.43
CA VAL A 450 9.05 22.61 -21.52
C VAL A 450 8.85 22.25 -22.98
N ASP A 451 9.82 21.57 -23.57
CA ASP A 451 9.83 21.08 -24.93
C ASP A 451 10.13 19.58 -24.91
N LEU A 452 9.17 18.76 -25.32
CA LEU A 452 9.28 17.31 -25.25
C LEU A 452 9.61 16.68 -26.62
N ASP A 453 9.95 17.49 -27.63
CA ASP A 453 10.27 17.01 -28.97
C ASP A 453 11.57 16.17 -28.99
N ASP A 454 12.58 16.53 -28.19
CA ASP A 454 13.83 15.76 -27.97
C ASP A 454 13.87 15.02 -26.62
N GLY A 455 12.78 15.09 -25.86
CA GLY A 455 12.63 14.53 -24.52
C GLY A 455 12.88 15.56 -23.42
N LEU A 456 12.42 15.27 -22.21
CA LEU A 456 12.61 16.17 -21.07
C LEU A 456 14.09 16.21 -20.66
N GLN A 457 14.68 17.40 -20.52
CA GLN A 457 16.01 17.54 -19.91
C GLN A 457 15.97 17.06 -18.48
N HIS A 458 16.78 16.05 -18.19
CA HIS A 458 16.83 15.42 -16.89
C HIS A 458 18.10 15.83 -16.13
N PHE A 459 18.06 15.75 -14.80
CA PHE A 459 19.22 16.12 -14.02
C PHE A 459 20.33 15.05 -14.08
N SER A 460 21.53 15.49 -13.70
CA SER A 460 22.68 14.67 -13.35
C SER A 460 22.88 14.66 -11.83
N ASP A 461 23.84 13.88 -11.34
CA ASP A 461 24.19 13.86 -9.92
C ASP A 461 24.61 15.26 -9.39
N THR A 462 25.08 16.15 -10.28
CA THR A 462 25.55 17.48 -9.88
C THR A 462 24.43 18.48 -9.60
N ASP A 463 23.25 18.23 -10.15
CA ASP A 463 22.09 19.12 -10.10
C ASP A 463 20.80 18.45 -9.63
N ALA A 464 20.81 17.15 -9.30
CA ALA A 464 19.68 16.39 -8.74
C ALA A 464 18.93 17.11 -7.61
N ILE A 465 19.68 17.76 -6.71
CA ILE A 465 19.15 18.49 -5.56
C ILE A 465 18.21 19.65 -5.97
N ALA A 466 18.40 20.22 -7.17
CA ALA A 466 17.57 21.29 -7.70
C ALA A 466 16.71 20.89 -8.91
N GLY A 467 17.14 19.91 -9.70
CA GLY A 467 16.61 19.62 -11.03
C GLY A 467 17.05 20.65 -12.08
N THR A 468 16.81 20.33 -13.35
CA THR A 468 17.03 21.23 -14.48
C THR A 468 16.02 22.38 -14.50
N VAL A 469 16.29 23.45 -15.26
CA VAL A 469 15.33 24.56 -15.41
C VAL A 469 14.01 24.07 -16.02
N GLU A 470 14.08 23.09 -16.92
CA GLU A 470 12.93 22.51 -17.61
C GLU A 470 12.06 21.67 -16.67
N GLU A 471 12.64 20.77 -15.87
CA GLU A 471 11.92 19.99 -14.87
C GLU A 471 11.23 20.88 -13.85
N ARG A 472 11.93 21.91 -13.37
CA ARG A 472 11.35 22.86 -12.43
C ARG A 472 10.20 23.64 -13.06
N ALA A 473 10.27 23.96 -14.36
CA ALA A 473 9.15 24.56 -15.07
C ALA A 473 7.98 23.58 -15.18
N LEU A 474 8.23 22.31 -15.51
CA LEU A 474 7.19 21.28 -15.59
C LEU A 474 6.50 21.05 -14.25
N LEU A 475 7.26 20.69 -13.22
CA LEU A 475 6.72 20.30 -11.91
C LEU A 475 6.03 21.47 -11.20
N LYS A 476 6.63 22.67 -11.20
CA LYS A 476 6.04 23.82 -10.50
C LYS A 476 4.82 24.42 -11.21
N ALA A 477 4.54 24.02 -12.45
CA ALA A 477 3.30 24.37 -13.13
C ALA A 477 2.08 23.73 -12.46
N PHE A 478 2.25 22.49 -11.98
CA PHE A 478 1.17 21.62 -11.49
C PHE A 478 1.21 21.39 -9.96
N ASP A 479 2.28 21.80 -9.29
CA ASP A 479 2.40 21.91 -7.83
C ASP A 479 1.15 22.60 -7.23
N ASP A 480 0.38 21.83 -6.44
CA ASP A 480 -0.77 22.30 -5.66
C ASP A 480 -0.41 22.63 -4.21
N GLY A 481 0.85 22.41 -3.83
CA GLY A 481 1.39 22.67 -2.52
C GLY A 481 0.90 21.71 -1.43
N ASP A 482 0.28 20.57 -1.77
CA ASP A 482 -0.10 19.55 -0.78
C ASP A 482 1.09 18.63 -0.45
N PRO A 483 1.73 18.79 0.72
CA PRO A 483 2.87 17.96 1.10
C PRO A 483 2.50 16.50 1.44
N ALA A 484 1.21 16.15 1.51
CA ALA A 484 0.75 14.78 1.78
C ALA A 484 0.55 13.95 0.50
N THR A 485 0.75 14.55 -0.68
CA THR A 485 0.60 13.89 -1.97
C THR A 485 1.97 13.68 -2.62
N VAL A 486 2.17 12.53 -3.25
CA VAL A 486 3.29 12.30 -4.16
C VAL A 486 2.80 12.53 -5.60
N ASP A 487 3.42 13.49 -6.28
CA ASP A 487 3.15 13.77 -7.68
C ASP A 487 3.96 12.83 -8.57
N VAL A 488 3.28 12.12 -9.47
CA VAL A 488 3.91 11.24 -10.45
C VAL A 488 3.65 11.81 -11.84
N VAL A 489 4.69 12.31 -12.49
CA VAL A 489 4.61 12.97 -13.79
C VAL A 489 5.13 12.03 -14.87
N MET A 490 4.24 11.57 -15.72
CA MET A 490 4.57 10.64 -16.80
C MET A 490 4.82 11.42 -18.10
N VAL A 491 6.05 11.31 -18.62
CA VAL A 491 6.51 12.02 -19.83
C VAL A 491 6.83 11.02 -20.97
N PRO A 492 6.89 11.47 -22.24
CA PRO A 492 7.14 10.57 -23.37
C PRO A 492 8.53 9.91 -23.35
N SER A 493 9.55 10.70 -22.97
CA SER A 493 10.95 10.27 -22.86
C SER A 493 11.78 11.33 -22.13
N PHE A 494 12.86 10.91 -21.48
CA PHE A 494 13.96 11.80 -21.12
C PHE A 494 14.89 12.07 -22.32
N ALA A 495 15.47 13.28 -22.39
CA ALA A 495 16.47 13.64 -23.38
C ALA A 495 17.77 12.84 -23.20
N GLY A 496 18.55 12.62 -24.27
CA GLY A 496 19.86 11.95 -24.19
C GLY A 496 19.83 10.43 -23.94
N GLY A 497 18.73 9.89 -23.41
CA GLY A 497 18.51 8.47 -23.13
C GLY A 497 19.25 7.95 -21.88
N GLY A 498 18.89 6.75 -21.43
CA GLY A 498 19.54 6.07 -20.29
C GLY A 498 18.87 6.30 -18.94
N ARG A 499 18.17 7.42 -18.75
CA ARG A 499 17.29 7.66 -17.60
C ARG A 499 15.87 7.17 -17.89
N ILE A 500 15.20 6.58 -16.88
CA ILE A 500 13.84 6.06 -17.00
C ILE A 500 12.88 6.53 -15.90
N GLY A 501 13.42 7.02 -14.78
CA GLY A 501 12.68 7.59 -13.65
C GLY A 501 13.60 8.47 -12.80
N GLU A 502 13.05 9.51 -12.18
CA GLU A 502 13.75 10.41 -11.26
C GLU A 502 12.82 10.90 -10.14
N SER A 503 13.40 11.17 -8.97
CA SER A 503 12.67 11.57 -7.76
C SER A 503 13.24 12.84 -7.13
N PHE A 504 12.34 13.70 -6.64
CA PHE A 504 12.65 14.88 -5.85
C PHE A 504 12.22 14.64 -4.40
N ILE A 505 13.20 14.55 -3.49
CA ILE A 505 13.00 14.13 -2.10
C ILE A 505 13.10 15.30 -1.12
N PHE A 506 12.77 15.06 0.15
CA PHE A 506 12.82 16.10 1.18
C PHE A 506 14.26 16.37 1.64
N ALA A 507 15.07 15.33 1.83
CA ALA A 507 16.43 15.38 2.36
C ALA A 507 17.37 16.29 1.55
N ASP A 508 17.14 16.42 0.25
CA ASP A 508 17.92 17.27 -0.65
C ASP A 508 17.78 18.76 -0.31
N GLY A 509 16.73 19.15 0.41
CA GLY A 509 16.47 20.56 0.72
C GLY A 509 16.13 21.39 -0.52
N GLY A 510 15.86 20.73 -1.64
CA GLY A 510 15.38 21.31 -2.88
C GLY A 510 14.04 22.02 -2.74
N ALA A 511 13.72 22.80 -3.78
CA ALA A 511 12.45 23.52 -3.88
C ALA A 511 11.28 22.63 -4.32
N ILE A 512 11.57 21.47 -4.89
CA ILE A 512 10.62 20.46 -5.31
C ILE A 512 10.80 19.25 -4.40
N ARG A 513 9.68 18.63 -4.02
CA ARG A 513 9.64 17.53 -3.05
C ARG A 513 8.45 16.65 -3.38
N ASN A 514 8.53 15.38 -3.00
CA ASN A 514 7.47 14.39 -3.18
C ASN A 514 7.01 14.33 -4.64
N ALA A 515 7.94 14.46 -5.57
CA ALA A 515 7.64 14.43 -7.00
C ALA A 515 8.51 13.38 -7.67
N ILE A 516 7.91 12.66 -8.61
CA ILE A 516 8.53 11.63 -9.42
C ILE A 516 8.27 12.01 -10.88
N ILE A 517 9.28 11.87 -11.73
CA ILE A 517 9.12 11.89 -13.18
C ILE A 517 9.46 10.50 -13.69
N GLU A 518 8.58 9.90 -14.47
CA GLU A 518 8.81 8.61 -15.11
C GLU A 518 8.57 8.73 -16.61
N ASP A 519 9.38 8.04 -17.41
CA ASP A 519 9.22 8.03 -18.85
C ASP A 519 8.70 6.69 -19.39
N ARG A 520 8.39 6.66 -20.67
CA ARG A 520 7.90 5.45 -21.35
C ARG A 520 8.87 4.26 -21.31
N ALA A 521 10.17 4.48 -21.20
CA ALA A 521 11.14 3.40 -21.11
C ALA A 521 11.07 2.70 -19.75
N GLY A 522 10.80 3.44 -18.67
CA GLY A 522 10.51 2.87 -17.34
C GLY A 522 9.35 1.88 -17.38
N LEU A 523 8.25 2.31 -17.98
CA LEU A 523 7.04 1.50 -18.17
C LEU A 523 7.26 0.26 -19.03
N ARG A 524 8.11 0.38 -20.06
CA ARG A 524 8.44 -0.74 -20.96
C ARG A 524 9.34 -1.78 -20.32
N ALA A 525 10.21 -1.34 -19.41
CA ALA A 525 11.03 -2.25 -18.62
C ALA A 525 10.16 -3.04 -17.62
N ASP A 526 8.99 -2.52 -17.23
CA ASP A 526 7.96 -3.23 -16.46
C ASP A 526 8.59 -3.88 -15.20
N ARG A 527 8.44 -5.19 -15.03
CA ARG A 527 8.99 -5.94 -13.89
C ARG A 527 10.52 -6.08 -13.89
N ALA A 528 11.21 -5.66 -14.95
CA ALA A 528 12.67 -5.64 -14.96
C ALA A 528 13.21 -4.47 -14.11
N SER A 529 12.62 -3.28 -14.26
CA SER A 529 13.06 -2.05 -13.60
C SER A 529 12.31 -1.76 -12.30
N PHE A 530 11.00 -2.04 -12.24
CA PHE A 530 10.12 -1.52 -11.18
C PHE A 530 10.30 -0.01 -10.97
N ALA A 531 10.45 0.76 -12.05
CA ALA A 531 10.88 2.17 -12.02
C ALA A 531 10.01 3.02 -11.07
N LEU A 532 8.68 3.06 -11.24
CA LEU A 532 7.82 3.79 -10.30
C LEU A 532 8.03 3.38 -8.83
N SER A 533 8.13 2.08 -8.55
CA SER A 533 8.32 1.59 -7.18
C SER A 533 9.67 2.01 -6.60
N HIS A 534 10.72 2.06 -7.42
CA HIS A 534 12.06 2.50 -7.08
C HIS A 534 12.07 3.99 -6.75
N GLU A 535 11.47 4.81 -7.62
CA GLU A 535 11.33 6.25 -7.41
C GLU A 535 10.51 6.57 -6.15
N LEU A 536 9.43 5.82 -5.92
CA LEU A 536 8.69 5.87 -4.65
C LEU A 536 9.57 5.54 -3.44
N GLY A 537 10.59 4.70 -3.61
CA GLY A 537 11.57 4.41 -2.58
C GLY A 537 12.44 5.59 -2.21
N HIS A 538 12.95 6.35 -3.17
CA HIS A 538 13.68 7.59 -2.87
C HIS A 538 12.81 8.54 -2.03
N VAL A 539 11.54 8.72 -2.43
CA VAL A 539 10.59 9.59 -1.72
C VAL A 539 10.25 9.04 -0.33
N LEU A 540 9.84 7.77 -0.22
CA LEU A 540 9.32 7.21 1.03
C LEU A 540 10.42 6.95 2.07
N LEU A 541 11.62 6.57 1.63
CA LEU A 541 12.79 6.33 2.49
C LEU A 541 13.54 7.63 2.81
N ASP A 542 13.26 8.70 2.08
CA ASP A 542 14.02 9.96 2.10
C ASP A 542 15.53 9.66 1.95
N GLU A 543 15.86 8.96 0.87
CA GLU A 543 17.19 8.42 0.61
C GLU A 543 17.74 8.97 -0.71
N PRO A 544 18.74 9.86 -0.67
CA PRO A 544 19.42 10.33 -1.87
C PRO A 544 20.37 9.25 -2.40
N GLY A 545 20.38 9.07 -3.72
CA GLY A 545 21.24 8.11 -4.42
C GLY A 545 20.87 6.65 -4.15
N HIS A 546 21.71 5.72 -4.60
CA HIS A 546 21.47 4.28 -4.46
C HIS A 546 22.45 3.64 -3.47
N PRO A 547 22.03 2.60 -2.69
CA PRO A 547 22.91 1.93 -1.74
C PRO A 547 24.15 1.28 -2.36
N ASP A 548 24.07 0.87 -3.62
CA ASP A 548 25.13 0.21 -4.39
C ASP A 548 26.13 1.19 -5.02
N ASP A 549 25.79 2.49 -5.16
CA ASP A 549 26.75 3.54 -5.55
C ASP A 549 28.00 3.55 -4.64
N PHE A 550 27.85 3.01 -3.42
CA PHE A 550 28.90 2.92 -2.40
C PHE A 550 29.02 1.50 -1.78
N GLY A 551 28.34 0.49 -2.33
CA GLY A 551 28.08 -0.81 -1.71
C GLY A 551 28.39 -2.04 -2.57
N ILE A 552 27.95 -3.22 -2.12
CA ILE A 552 27.96 -4.45 -2.92
C ILE A 552 26.64 -4.49 -3.69
N ASP A 553 26.71 -4.61 -5.02
CA ASP A 553 25.56 -4.82 -5.91
C ASP A 553 24.68 -5.98 -5.41
N THR A 554 23.41 -5.68 -5.20
CA THR A 554 22.35 -6.57 -4.72
C THR A 554 21.16 -6.50 -5.66
N PRO A 555 21.21 -7.13 -6.84
CA PRO A 555 20.27 -6.90 -7.95
C PRO A 555 18.83 -7.39 -7.68
N THR A 556 18.55 -7.92 -6.51
CA THR A 556 17.21 -8.28 -6.04
C THR A 556 16.59 -7.26 -5.08
N ARG A 557 17.35 -6.25 -4.63
CA ARG A 557 16.83 -5.13 -3.84
C ARG A 557 16.15 -4.12 -4.74
N LEU A 558 15.14 -3.44 -4.19
CA LEU A 558 14.41 -2.40 -4.91
C LEU A 558 15.29 -1.18 -5.17
N MET A 559 16.01 -0.70 -4.15
CA MET A 559 16.75 0.57 -4.21
C MET A 559 18.10 0.48 -4.94
N ASP A 560 18.41 -0.64 -5.55
CA ASP A 560 19.68 -0.89 -6.24
C ASP A 560 19.68 -0.24 -7.65
N ALA A 561 20.75 0.49 -8.02
CA ALA A 561 20.83 1.27 -9.26
C ALA A 561 20.91 0.41 -10.52
N ASP A 562 21.52 -0.78 -10.42
CA ASP A 562 21.66 -1.74 -11.52
C ASP A 562 20.32 -2.40 -11.89
N ALA A 563 19.21 -1.91 -11.33
CA ALA A 563 17.87 -2.38 -11.59
C ALA A 563 17.42 -2.26 -13.05
N ALA A 564 18.04 -1.39 -13.85
CA ALA A 564 17.79 -1.30 -15.29
C ALA A 564 18.33 -2.53 -16.07
N ASN A 565 19.13 -3.40 -15.44
CA ASN A 565 19.64 -4.61 -16.07
C ASN A 565 18.57 -5.71 -16.12
N ALA A 566 17.98 -5.92 -17.30
CA ALA A 566 16.99 -6.98 -17.56
C ALA A 566 17.50 -8.43 -17.33
N SER A 567 18.80 -8.62 -17.01
CA SER A 567 19.36 -9.92 -16.62
C SER A 567 19.35 -10.20 -15.11
N ALA A 568 18.94 -9.25 -14.27
CA ALA A 568 18.74 -9.43 -12.85
C ALA A 568 17.48 -10.27 -12.57
N TYR A 569 17.62 -11.60 -12.53
CA TYR A 569 16.50 -12.52 -12.32
C TYR A 569 16.07 -12.55 -10.84
N GLY A 570 14.87 -12.05 -10.55
CA GLY A 570 14.14 -12.26 -9.30
C GLY A 570 13.13 -11.16 -9.03
N PRO A 571 12.03 -11.43 -8.31
CA PRO A 571 11.15 -10.36 -7.85
C PRO A 571 11.93 -9.42 -6.91
N ARG A 572 11.79 -8.10 -7.12
CA ARG A 572 12.41 -7.09 -6.27
C ARG A 572 11.90 -7.20 -4.85
N ARG A 573 12.73 -6.84 -3.87
CA ARG A 573 12.39 -6.93 -2.44
C ARG A 573 12.78 -5.69 -1.67
N LEU A 574 12.03 -5.47 -0.59
CA LEU A 574 12.31 -4.52 0.47
C LEU A 574 12.64 -5.28 1.75
N THR A 575 13.68 -4.82 2.44
CA THR A 575 14.12 -5.31 3.75
C THR A 575 13.21 -4.81 4.87
N VAL A 576 13.29 -5.44 6.04
CA VAL A 576 12.59 -4.98 7.25
C VAL A 576 13.03 -3.55 7.61
N GLU A 577 14.33 -3.28 7.45
CA GLU A 577 14.97 -2.01 7.77
C GLU A 577 14.48 -0.88 6.85
N GLU A 578 14.36 -1.14 5.54
CA GLU A 578 13.77 -0.21 4.58
C GLU A 578 12.29 0.05 4.91
N CYS A 579 11.50 -0.99 5.20
CA CYS A 579 10.12 -0.79 5.64
C CYS A 579 10.03 0.07 6.90
N ALA A 580 10.86 -0.21 7.91
CA ALA A 580 10.90 0.59 9.14
C ALA A 580 11.38 2.02 8.89
N ARG A 581 12.31 2.24 7.95
CA ARG A 581 12.75 3.57 7.53
C ARG A 581 11.61 4.33 6.86
N ALA A 582 10.88 3.72 5.94
CA ALA A 582 9.74 4.34 5.27
C ALA A 582 8.70 4.83 6.29
N ILE A 583 8.31 3.99 7.25
CA ILE A 583 7.35 4.37 8.30
C ILE A 583 7.90 5.49 9.21
N ARG A 584 9.20 5.50 9.49
CA ARG A 584 9.83 6.54 10.32
C ARG A 584 9.94 7.89 9.61
N GLN A 585 10.33 7.90 8.34
CA GLN A 585 10.56 9.14 7.58
C GLN A 585 9.28 9.71 6.98
N SER A 586 8.37 8.83 6.55
CA SER A 586 7.16 9.22 5.84
C SER A 586 5.88 8.98 6.64
N GLY A 587 5.92 8.24 7.76
CA GLY A 587 4.75 7.98 8.60
C GLY A 587 4.44 9.07 9.63
N ALA A 588 3.34 8.90 10.37
CA ALA A 588 2.84 9.89 11.33
C ALA A 588 3.87 10.38 12.36
N ALA A 589 4.84 9.54 12.73
CA ALA A 589 5.92 9.87 13.66
C ALA A 589 6.95 10.88 13.09
N ALA A 590 7.02 11.05 11.76
CA ALA A 590 7.89 12.04 11.11
C ALA A 590 7.55 13.48 11.55
N ARG A 591 6.31 13.72 12.01
CA ARG A 591 5.85 15.02 12.53
C ARG A 591 6.64 15.46 13.77
N ASP A 592 7.08 14.52 14.60
CA ASP A 592 7.75 14.80 15.87
C ASP A 592 9.27 14.92 15.72
N ALA A 593 9.84 14.40 14.63
CA ALA A 593 11.27 14.45 14.34
C ALA A 593 11.74 15.82 13.79
N GLY A 594 10.82 16.76 13.54
CA GLY A 594 11.11 18.14 13.09
C GLY A 594 11.81 19.05 14.11
N ALA A 595 12.45 18.49 15.15
CA ALA A 595 13.43 19.23 15.93
C ALA A 595 14.69 19.43 15.06
N PRO A 596 15.21 20.67 14.93
CA PRO A 596 16.36 20.91 14.07
C PRO A 596 17.53 20.06 14.54
N LEU A 597 18.07 19.24 13.63
CA LEU A 597 19.41 18.66 13.80
C LEU A 597 20.36 19.81 14.18
N GLY A 598 20.99 19.67 15.34
CA GLY A 598 21.84 20.69 15.94
C GLY A 598 22.96 21.14 14.98
N PRO A 599 23.49 22.35 15.16
CA PRO A 599 24.46 22.93 14.24
C PRO A 599 25.78 22.15 14.32
N GLY A 600 26.00 21.24 13.38
CA GLY A 600 27.32 20.72 13.07
C GLY A 600 28.17 21.84 12.47
N ALA A 601 29.11 22.34 13.27
CA ALA A 601 30.29 23.12 12.90
C ALA A 601 30.14 24.15 11.76
N ARG A 602 29.60 25.33 12.06
CA ARG A 602 29.95 26.56 11.32
C ARG A 602 30.87 27.43 12.19
N GLY A 603 32.07 27.70 11.69
CA GLY A 603 32.98 28.68 12.28
C GLY A 603 32.35 30.08 12.37
N PRO A 604 32.92 30.98 13.19
CA PRO A 604 32.27 32.23 13.54
C PRO A 604 32.21 33.17 12.32
N ALA A 605 30.99 33.48 11.87
CA ALA A 605 30.75 34.58 10.93
C ALA A 605 30.49 35.88 11.72
N PRO A 606 30.96 37.05 11.24
CA PRO A 606 30.89 38.30 11.97
C PRO A 606 29.49 38.91 11.94
N ALA A 607 29.15 39.59 13.03
CA ALA A 607 27.90 40.31 13.23
C ALA A 607 27.78 41.52 12.29
N GLY A 608 26.64 41.68 11.62
CA GLY A 608 26.36 42.88 10.84
C GLY A 608 25.02 42.88 10.10
N GLN A 609 24.09 43.65 10.67
CA GLN A 609 22.97 44.37 10.04
C GLN A 609 21.74 43.58 9.59
N GLY A 610 20.61 43.95 10.21
CA GLY A 610 19.28 43.45 9.90
C GLY A 610 18.65 44.17 8.72
N GLU A 611 17.98 43.37 7.88
CA GLU A 611 17.01 43.84 6.90
C GLU A 611 15.68 43.13 7.14
N GLY A 612 14.59 43.88 7.01
CA GLY A 612 13.22 43.45 7.26
C GLY A 612 12.84 42.24 6.42
N ARG A 613 12.52 41.15 7.11
CA ARG A 613 12.07 39.89 6.52
C ARG A 613 10.59 40.04 6.13
N ALA A 614 10.32 40.31 4.85
CA ALA A 614 9.00 40.03 4.26
C ALA A 614 8.71 38.51 4.41
N PRO A 615 7.43 38.09 4.46
CA PRO A 615 7.08 36.70 4.71
C PRO A 615 7.51 35.82 3.53
N GLY A 616 8.74 35.31 3.59
CA GLY A 616 9.14 34.16 2.78
C GLY A 616 8.31 32.96 3.21
N PHE A 617 7.88 32.17 2.23
CA PHE A 617 7.26 30.87 2.45
C PHE A 617 8.18 30.06 3.38
N ARG A 618 7.73 29.86 4.63
CA ARG A 618 8.30 28.81 5.47
C ARG A 618 7.63 27.53 5.01
N PRO A 619 8.37 26.52 4.51
CA PRO A 619 7.76 25.23 4.27
C PRO A 619 7.11 24.79 5.58
N SER A 620 5.84 24.40 5.51
CA SER A 620 5.21 23.61 6.56
C SER A 620 6.16 22.48 6.96
N GLY A 621 6.22 22.15 8.25
CA GLY A 621 7.00 20.99 8.71
C GLY A 621 6.59 19.72 7.95
N PRO A 622 7.41 18.67 7.96
CA PRO A 622 7.14 17.44 7.21
C PRO A 622 5.73 16.94 7.57
N VAL A 623 4.85 16.92 6.57
CA VAL A 623 3.54 16.29 6.65
C VAL A 623 3.75 14.83 6.27
N PRO A 624 3.21 13.87 7.05
CA PRO A 624 3.43 12.46 6.76
C PRO A 624 2.78 12.11 5.42
N LEU A 625 3.56 11.51 4.53
CA LEU A 625 3.07 10.91 3.28
C LEU A 625 2.29 9.61 3.54
N LEU A 626 2.68 8.88 4.59
CA LEU A 626 2.06 7.61 4.99
C LEU A 626 1.11 7.83 6.15
N ALA A 627 -0.18 7.77 5.85
CA ALA A 627 -1.24 7.84 6.84
C ALA A 627 -1.70 6.42 7.27
N PRO A 628 -2.07 6.20 8.54
CA PRO A 628 -2.74 4.96 8.94
C PRO A 628 -4.00 4.73 8.11
N TRP A 629 -4.17 3.52 7.59
CA TRP A 629 -5.36 3.14 6.82
C TRP A 629 -6.33 2.36 7.72
N PRO A 630 -7.54 2.87 8.03
CA PRO A 630 -8.48 2.19 8.93
C PRO A 630 -8.96 0.83 8.42
N LEU A 631 -9.31 -0.06 9.35
CA LEU A 631 -9.82 -1.41 9.04
C LEU A 631 -11.24 -1.27 8.51
N VAL A 632 -11.56 -2.05 7.49
CA VAL A 632 -12.94 -2.22 7.03
C VAL A 632 -13.38 -3.65 7.40
N PRO A 633 -14.59 -3.82 7.95
CA PRO A 633 -15.18 -5.14 8.15
C PRO A 633 -15.16 -5.93 6.84
N LEU A 634 -14.69 -7.17 6.87
CA LEU A 634 -14.73 -8.08 5.72
C LEU A 634 -15.81 -9.14 5.99
N GLY A 635 -16.33 -9.78 4.94
CA GLY A 635 -17.25 -10.91 5.13
C GLY A 635 -18.72 -10.54 5.42
N ARG A 636 -19.18 -9.32 5.11
CA ARG A 636 -20.63 -8.99 5.08
C ARG A 636 -21.37 -9.56 3.87
N GLU A 637 -20.67 -10.23 2.97
CA GLU A 637 -21.28 -10.87 1.81
C GLU A 637 -21.96 -12.18 2.21
N ARG A 638 -23.22 -12.30 1.78
CA ARG A 638 -24.21 -13.29 2.22
C ARG A 638 -24.11 -14.62 1.50
#